data_AF-A0AAV9SH24-F1
#
_entry.id   AF-A0AAV9SH24-F1
#
_cell.length_a   1.000
_cell.length_b   1.000
_cell.length_c   1.000
_cell.angle_alpha   90.00
_cell.angle_beta   90.00
_cell.angle_gamma   90.00
#
_symmetry.space_group_name_H-M   'P 1'
#
loop_
_entity.id
_entity.type
_entity.pdbx_description
1 polymer ?
#
loop_
_entity_poly.entity_id
_entity_poly.type
_entity_poly.pdbx_seq_one_letter_code
_entity_poly.pdbx_strand_id
1 'polypeptide(L)'
;MVCSDSTQQPGWGSDKTLTRTPETLGEGLKNRESDLSDPHQREEQFKLVINDFTKMKRLLQPRKTDAVILRGHEEGRIRPSKPDGLSTKELERRVKLPQDLITFIRSSNAICKYQRLFQQRFSNPVFIEVGLDLALFSMYSHDLDEAQAAVVEDLSVEIEKLQGAAAVPPDTDRIKETLINAKKDFNRYELMVDFSFIPGQGATPVAKVRLVGYTEYVKKLRDVLQYYLLNQEAHKALRFGLASLTLEKLILDGPGALHYFQADGKMSKELVESSCQVLIKERQVSVPRRLYSAVSLLITSTTSQKSTFLFVGLQRKNVDEAITKIRDLYQAHSSTKTFTHHDLADLTQDDRKILMNLVETQGLYVQEDPYSQGGLTVSGLKAGVNQVEQMLRTVTPLRREMRVKEEETLYPNVAWCILGQNGSWERLPKTANYNLEKQNITKGMVDAQGLTWSVNLLQMEAKINLSRQTAKLKRLENLPDFTFPLYWDNMSKNEDLKEVLLDPSSAEYRTVQQQFISTAQNKIIVKIERLQNVHLRRAYEMEKKHISEKNKNDGGAGEKLLYHGTSQENLNSIKTKGFNRSFSGKHATLYGHGTYFAVNASYSVSYSNPAADGTQTMFVARVLTGRYTPGRSDMRVPPPRNSQQPHDRYNSLVDRMDNPAIFVVFHDSQAYPDYLITFH
;
A
#
# COMPACT_ATOMS: atom_id res chain seq x y z
N MET A 1 51.27 7.91 -11.98
CA MET A 1 52.57 7.73 -11.29
C MET A 1 53.40 8.98 -11.55
N VAL A 2 53.95 9.71 -10.57
CA VAL A 2 53.76 9.78 -9.11
C VAL A 2 53.85 11.27 -8.73
N CYS A 3 53.39 11.62 -7.52
CA CYS A 3 53.32 12.96 -6.90
C CYS A 3 54.42 13.97 -7.26
N SER A 4 54.02 15.24 -7.33
CA SER A 4 54.90 16.41 -7.20
C SER A 4 54.37 17.31 -6.07
N ASP A 5 55.30 17.81 -5.25
CA ASP A 5 55.06 18.71 -4.13
C ASP A 5 55.90 19.97 -4.38
N SER A 6 55.31 21.17 -4.35
CA SER A 6 56.06 22.43 -4.47
C SER A 6 55.30 23.69 -3.99
N THR A 7 55.49 24.00 -2.70
CA THR A 7 55.84 25.32 -2.14
C THR A 7 55.33 26.63 -2.77
N GLN A 8 54.56 27.37 -1.94
CA GLN A 8 54.73 28.78 -1.49
C GLN A 8 56.02 29.53 -1.92
N GLN A 9 56.16 30.86 -1.99
CA GLN A 9 55.41 32.09 -1.55
C GLN A 9 55.94 33.29 -2.43
N PRO A 10 55.76 34.63 -2.19
CA PRO A 10 55.42 35.46 -1.00
C PRO A 10 54.27 36.50 -1.26
N GLY A 11 53.90 37.48 -0.42
CA GLY A 11 54.22 37.89 0.97
C GLY A 11 53.69 39.33 1.28
N TRP A 12 53.84 39.80 2.53
CA TRP A 12 53.45 41.15 3.07
C TRP A 12 51.91 41.42 3.11
N GLY A 13 51.24 41.89 4.18
CA GLY A 13 51.53 42.28 5.57
C GLY A 13 50.20 42.72 6.25
N SER A 14 50.07 43.11 7.53
CA SER A 14 51.02 43.14 8.66
C SER A 14 50.32 43.53 9.99
N ASP A 15 50.79 42.96 11.12
CA ASP A 15 50.80 43.50 12.49
C ASP A 15 49.63 43.29 13.51
N LYS A 16 50.05 43.03 14.76
CA LYS A 16 49.38 43.05 16.10
C LYS A 16 48.27 42.05 16.51
N THR A 17 48.73 40.87 16.93
CA THR A 17 48.52 40.27 18.27
C THR A 17 47.23 40.56 19.07
N LEU A 18 46.45 39.49 19.32
CA LEU A 18 45.65 39.33 20.54
C LEU A 18 45.59 37.85 20.94
N THR A 19 45.90 37.55 22.20
CA THR A 19 46.17 36.18 22.69
C THR A 19 44.96 35.47 23.30
N ARG A 20 44.76 34.22 22.88
CA ARG A 20 44.25 33.06 23.64
C ARG A 20 42.86 33.13 24.33
N THR A 21 41.90 32.46 23.67
CA THR A 21 41.04 31.42 24.26
C THR A 21 41.85 30.12 24.53
N PRO A 22 41.29 28.96 24.99
CA PRO A 22 39.95 28.64 25.51
C PRO A 22 39.99 27.87 26.87
N GLU A 23 38.88 27.18 27.21
CA GLU A 23 38.72 26.10 28.22
C GLU A 23 38.58 26.56 29.69
N THR A 24 37.63 26.08 30.49
CA THR A 24 37.10 24.70 30.61
C THR A 24 35.64 24.64 31.09
N LEU A 25 34.98 23.47 30.90
CA LEU A 25 33.81 22.93 31.62
C LEU A 25 32.50 23.77 31.57
N GLY A 26 31.39 23.32 30.97
CA GLY A 26 31.03 21.98 30.49
C GLY A 26 30.38 21.12 31.58
N GLU A 27 29.05 21.13 31.64
CA GLU A 27 28.12 20.06 32.06
C GLU A 27 26.70 20.67 32.17
N GLY A 28 25.64 19.94 31.77
CA GLY A 28 24.26 20.46 31.86
C GLY A 28 23.25 20.04 30.77
N LEU A 29 23.66 19.30 29.74
CA LEU A 29 22.70 18.59 28.88
C LEU A 29 22.13 17.39 29.64
N LYS A 30 20.85 17.46 30.04
CA LYS A 30 19.92 16.30 30.06
C LYS A 30 18.46 16.68 30.36
N ASN A 31 17.66 16.55 29.30
CA ASN A 31 16.31 16.00 29.28
C ASN A 31 15.22 16.62 30.19
N ARG A 32 14.31 17.36 29.56
CA ARG A 32 12.98 16.79 29.24
C ARG A 32 12.34 17.50 28.04
N GLU A 33 12.54 16.92 26.86
CA GLU A 33 11.61 17.05 25.75
C GLU A 33 10.36 16.22 26.03
N SER A 34 9.20 16.67 25.55
CA SER A 34 8.11 15.79 25.11
C SER A 34 7.26 16.49 24.05
N ASP A 35 7.55 16.18 22.78
CA ASP A 35 6.75 16.37 21.56
C ASP A 35 6.17 17.75 21.20
N LEU A 36 6.88 18.46 20.31
CA LEU A 36 6.38 19.59 19.51
C LEU A 36 6.25 19.20 18.02
N SER A 37 5.37 18.24 17.74
CA SER A 37 5.18 17.59 16.42
C SER A 37 4.09 18.23 15.52
N ASP A 38 3.72 19.50 15.76
CA ASP A 38 2.68 20.21 15.01
C ASP A 38 3.15 21.45 14.22
N PRO A 39 3.29 21.36 12.88
CA PRO A 39 3.63 22.50 12.03
C PRO A 39 2.63 23.67 11.91
N HIS A 40 1.39 23.62 12.44
CA HIS A 40 0.41 24.71 12.24
C HIS A 40 0.40 25.70 13.40
N GLN A 41 0.60 25.21 14.62
CA GLN A 41 0.91 26.06 15.76
C GLN A 41 2.18 26.90 15.53
N ARG A 42 3.03 26.53 14.56
CA ARG A 42 4.19 27.32 14.13
C ARG A 42 3.86 28.41 13.11
N GLU A 43 2.86 28.26 12.26
CA GLU A 43 2.64 29.19 11.13
C GLU A 43 1.70 30.36 11.46
N GLU A 44 0.66 30.15 12.27
CA GLU A 44 -0.25 31.24 12.66
C GLU A 44 0.33 32.10 13.79
N GLN A 45 1.10 31.48 14.70
CA GLN A 45 2.04 32.19 15.57
C GLN A 45 3.16 32.89 14.79
N PHE A 46 3.43 32.53 13.52
CA PHE A 46 4.43 33.25 12.70
C PHE A 46 3.84 34.50 12.05
N LYS A 47 2.69 34.40 11.37
CA LYS A 47 2.17 35.50 10.54
C LYS A 47 1.71 36.73 11.33
N LEU A 48 1.12 36.55 12.52
CA LEU A 48 0.76 37.65 13.42
C LEU A 48 1.98 38.20 14.17
N VAL A 49 2.80 37.32 14.76
CA VAL A 49 3.99 37.77 15.53
C VAL A 49 5.01 38.47 14.63
N ILE A 50 5.26 38.03 13.39
CA ILE A 50 6.25 38.70 12.51
C ILE A 50 5.86 40.16 12.21
N ASN A 51 4.56 40.47 12.06
CA ASN A 51 4.12 41.85 11.81
C ASN A 51 4.33 42.75 13.04
N ASP A 52 4.02 42.27 14.24
CA ASP A 52 4.18 43.04 15.48
C ASP A 52 5.66 43.12 15.93
N PHE A 53 6.43 42.04 15.77
CA PHE A 53 7.84 41.96 16.17
C PHE A 53 8.74 42.83 15.28
N THR A 54 8.41 43.00 14.00
CA THR A 54 9.13 43.89 13.08
C THR A 54 8.93 45.37 13.45
N LYS A 55 7.79 45.71 14.03
CA LYS A 55 7.46 47.08 14.51
C LYS A 55 8.17 47.39 15.83
N MET A 56 8.27 46.40 16.73
CA MET A 56 8.85 46.55 18.06
C MET A 56 10.40 46.62 18.05
N LYS A 57 11.06 45.90 17.12
CA LYS A 57 12.53 45.81 17.05
C LYS A 57 13.24 47.09 16.56
N ARG A 58 12.52 48.12 16.12
CA ARG A 58 13.10 49.42 15.67
C ARG A 58 13.24 50.47 16.78
N LEU A 59 12.75 50.23 17.99
CA LEU A 59 12.74 51.23 19.09
C LEU A 59 13.69 50.94 20.26
N LEU A 60 14.43 49.82 20.23
CA LEU A 60 15.36 49.45 21.30
C LEU A 60 16.72 48.99 20.75
N GLN A 61 17.62 49.95 20.51
CA GLN A 61 19.07 49.73 20.58
C GLN A 61 19.67 50.65 21.66
N PRO A 62 20.59 50.15 22.50
CA PRO A 62 21.23 50.96 23.53
C PRO A 62 22.32 51.86 22.94
N ARG A 63 22.25 53.17 23.20
CA ARG A 63 23.43 54.06 23.07
C ARG A 63 24.26 53.92 24.35
N LYS A 64 25.54 53.56 24.20
CA LYS A 64 26.55 53.78 25.23
C LYS A 64 26.92 55.27 25.30
N THR A 65 27.13 55.78 26.50
CA THR A 65 28.01 56.92 26.79
C THR A 65 28.70 56.63 28.11
N ASP A 66 30.03 56.66 28.11
CA ASP A 66 30.87 56.43 29.27
C ASP A 66 30.85 57.63 30.22
N ALA A 67 30.90 57.39 31.54
CA ALA A 67 31.19 58.42 32.54
C ALA A 67 31.98 57.84 33.72
N VAL A 68 33.22 58.30 33.80
CA VAL A 68 34.29 57.95 34.74
C VAL A 68 33.90 58.05 36.22
N ILE A 69 34.35 57.07 37.02
CA ILE A 69 34.38 57.17 38.49
C ILE A 69 35.55 58.07 38.90
N LEU A 70 35.29 59.18 39.59
CA LEU A 70 36.30 59.89 40.38
C LEU A 70 36.20 59.49 41.84
N ARG A 71 37.33 59.08 42.42
CA ARG A 71 37.48 58.74 43.84
C ARG A 71 38.02 59.98 44.58
N GLY A 72 37.29 60.46 45.59
CA GLY A 72 37.67 61.59 46.44
C GLY A 72 37.80 61.19 47.91
N HIS A 73 38.66 61.88 48.66
CA HIS A 73 39.13 61.49 49.99
C HIS A 73 38.27 62.03 51.16
N GLU A 74 38.15 61.20 52.19
CA GLU A 74 38.14 61.48 53.64
C GLU A 74 37.25 62.49 54.39
N GLU A 75 36.89 62.02 55.59
CA GLU A 75 36.77 62.70 56.90
C GLU A 75 35.68 63.74 57.21
N GLY A 76 35.47 63.94 58.52
CA GLY A 76 34.78 65.12 59.05
C GLY A 76 33.41 64.89 59.68
N ARG A 77 33.31 64.07 60.74
CA ARG A 77 32.18 64.20 61.70
C ARG A 77 32.35 65.49 62.49
N ILE A 78 31.85 66.61 61.96
CA ILE A 78 31.72 67.87 62.71
C ILE A 78 30.23 68.22 62.79
N ARG A 79 29.70 68.27 64.01
CA ARG A 79 28.52 69.08 64.32
C ARG A 79 29.03 70.50 64.64
N PRO A 80 28.69 71.54 63.88
CA PRO A 80 28.66 72.89 64.40
C PRO A 80 27.41 73.03 65.26
N SER A 81 27.60 73.30 66.54
CA SER A 81 26.58 73.91 67.39
C SER A 81 26.09 75.24 66.80
N LYS A 82 24.86 75.65 67.13
CA LYS A 82 24.38 77.02 66.88
C LYS A 82 25.45 78.05 67.31
N PRO A 83 25.81 79.00 66.45
CA PRO A 83 26.43 80.26 66.90
C PRO A 83 25.31 81.14 67.47
N ASP A 84 25.32 81.39 68.77
CA ASP A 84 24.50 82.44 69.36
C ASP A 84 25.00 83.82 68.92
N GLY A 85 24.08 84.74 68.66
CA GLY A 85 24.32 86.17 68.88
C GLY A 85 25.02 86.97 67.76
N LEU A 86 24.48 86.98 66.55
CA LEU A 86 24.63 88.13 65.63
C LEU A 86 23.35 88.34 64.81
N SER A 87 22.69 89.49 65.01
CA SER A 87 21.41 89.84 64.39
C SER A 87 21.54 90.06 62.89
N THR A 88 21.31 89.01 62.11
CA THR A 88 20.93 89.11 60.69
C THR A 88 19.65 88.30 60.50
N LYS A 89 18.67 88.85 59.76
CA LYS A 89 17.35 88.21 59.64
C LYS A 89 17.45 87.00 58.70
N GLU A 90 17.38 85.79 59.25
CA GLU A 90 17.08 84.60 58.47
C GLU A 90 15.70 84.76 57.80
N LEU A 91 15.63 84.48 56.50
CA LEU A 91 14.39 84.45 55.73
C LEU A 91 13.83 83.03 55.77
N GLU A 92 12.61 82.88 56.30
CA GLU A 92 11.85 81.64 56.24
C GLU A 92 10.93 81.64 55.00
N ARG A 93 10.88 80.50 54.30
CA ARG A 93 9.89 80.26 53.24
C ARG A 93 9.17 78.93 53.45
N ARG A 94 7.83 78.98 53.48
CA ARG A 94 6.96 77.80 53.57
C ARG A 94 6.50 77.37 52.18
N VAL A 95 6.85 76.15 51.80
CA VAL A 95 6.45 75.51 50.55
C VAL A 95 5.29 74.55 50.84
N LYS A 96 4.11 74.86 50.28
CA LYS A 96 2.92 74.02 50.40
C LYS A 96 3.04 72.83 49.46
N LEU A 97 3.30 71.65 49.99
CA LEU A 97 3.33 70.38 49.26
C LEU A 97 2.10 69.53 49.59
N PRO A 98 1.64 68.66 48.68
CA PRO A 98 0.63 67.64 49.00
C PRO A 98 1.02 66.82 50.23
N GLN A 99 0.02 66.45 51.05
CA GLN A 99 0.25 65.69 52.28
C GLN A 99 0.96 64.35 52.03
N ASP A 100 0.74 63.74 50.87
CA ASP A 100 1.44 62.54 50.41
C ASP A 100 2.97 62.78 50.29
N LEU A 101 3.40 63.94 49.78
CA LEU A 101 4.83 64.32 49.73
C LEU A 101 5.39 64.65 51.12
N ILE A 102 4.65 65.38 51.96
CA ILE A 102 5.11 65.66 53.34
C ILE A 102 5.33 64.35 54.11
N THR A 103 4.45 63.36 53.93
CA THR A 103 4.62 62.01 54.50
C THR A 103 5.84 61.30 53.90
N PHE A 104 6.00 61.32 52.58
CA PHE A 104 7.17 60.73 51.91
C PHE A 104 8.49 61.32 52.40
N ILE A 105 8.61 62.66 52.47
CA ILE A 105 9.83 63.36 52.93
C ILE A 105 10.19 62.98 54.38
N ARG A 106 9.20 62.82 55.27
CA ARG A 106 9.43 62.37 56.65
C ARG A 106 9.83 60.90 56.78
N SER A 107 9.34 60.05 55.88
CA SER A 107 9.58 58.59 55.88
C SER A 107 10.84 58.16 55.11
N SER A 108 11.36 59.03 54.25
CA SER A 108 12.58 58.86 53.47
C SER A 108 13.72 59.69 54.08
N ASN A 109 14.93 59.57 53.53
CA ASN A 109 16.09 60.37 53.93
C ASN A 109 16.24 61.64 53.06
N ALA A 110 15.12 62.10 52.46
CA ALA A 110 15.01 63.32 51.66
C ALA A 110 15.47 64.58 52.39
N ILE A 111 15.17 64.73 53.68
CA ILE A 111 15.64 65.88 54.49
C ILE A 111 17.17 65.96 54.45
N CYS A 112 17.87 64.84 54.70
CA CYS A 112 19.32 64.76 54.64
C CYS A 112 19.86 64.93 53.21
N LYS A 113 19.17 64.38 52.19
CA LYS A 113 19.52 64.53 50.77
C LYS A 113 19.56 66.01 50.39
N TYR A 114 18.47 66.74 50.65
CA TYR A 114 18.39 68.16 50.32
C TYR A 114 19.29 69.02 51.21
N GLN A 115 19.38 68.73 52.52
CA GLN A 115 20.29 69.47 53.41
C GLN A 115 21.76 69.38 52.94
N ARG A 116 22.19 68.21 52.44
CA ARG A 116 23.53 68.02 51.83
C ARG A 116 23.63 68.69 50.47
N LEU A 117 22.64 68.52 49.59
CA LEU A 117 22.61 69.14 48.27
C LEU A 117 22.73 70.66 48.37
N PHE A 118 22.00 71.28 49.30
CA PHE A 118 22.01 72.71 49.53
C PHE A 118 23.34 73.21 50.09
N GLN A 119 23.95 72.49 51.05
CA GLN A 119 25.29 72.78 51.57
C GLN A 119 26.39 72.69 50.49
N GLN A 120 26.17 71.91 49.42
CA GLN A 120 27.10 71.77 48.30
C GLN A 120 26.84 72.76 47.17
N ARG A 121 25.59 73.19 46.99
CA ARG A 121 25.13 73.98 45.84
C ARG A 121 25.12 75.49 46.11
N PHE A 122 24.84 75.90 47.33
CA PHE A 122 24.79 77.32 47.72
C PHE A 122 26.04 77.69 48.52
N SER A 123 26.64 78.85 48.21
CA SER A 123 27.76 79.39 49.00
C SER A 123 27.32 79.87 50.39
N ASN A 124 26.02 80.07 50.60
CA ASN A 124 25.41 80.41 51.88
C ASN A 124 24.61 79.22 52.42
N PRO A 125 24.50 79.04 53.75
CA PRO A 125 23.73 77.94 54.31
C PRO A 125 22.23 78.08 53.98
N VAL A 126 21.66 77.07 53.34
CA VAL A 126 20.20 76.86 53.26
C VAL A 126 19.84 75.65 54.12
N PHE A 127 18.87 75.81 55.02
CA PHE A 127 18.38 74.76 55.89
C PHE A 127 16.96 74.31 55.51
N ILE A 128 16.65 73.04 55.76
CA ILE A 128 15.37 72.41 55.43
C ILE A 128 14.75 71.75 56.66
N GLU A 129 13.52 72.13 57.00
CA GLU A 129 12.75 71.57 58.12
C GLU A 129 11.34 71.15 57.65
N VAL A 130 10.79 70.08 58.22
CA VAL A 130 9.51 69.49 57.78
C VAL A 130 8.49 69.50 58.91
N GLY A 131 7.83 70.65 59.06
CA GLY A 131 6.66 70.82 59.91
C GLY A 131 5.39 70.30 59.23
N LEU A 132 4.26 70.99 59.43
CA LEU A 132 3.03 70.74 58.65
C LEU A 132 3.22 71.04 57.17
N ASP A 133 3.94 72.12 56.86
CA ASP A 133 4.48 72.46 55.55
C ASP A 133 6.01 72.22 55.54
N LEU A 134 6.61 72.22 54.35
CA LEU A 134 8.06 72.27 54.20
C LEU A 134 8.56 73.70 54.43
N ALA A 135 9.50 73.90 55.35
CA ALA A 135 10.14 75.18 55.62
C ALA A 135 11.60 75.17 55.11
N LEU A 136 11.97 76.25 54.41
CA LEU A 136 13.33 76.52 53.95
C LEU A 136 13.83 77.82 54.60
N PHE A 137 15.07 77.83 55.07
CA PHE A 137 15.69 78.98 55.74
C PHE A 137 17.00 79.37 55.05
N SER A 138 17.21 80.65 54.78
CA SER A 138 18.45 81.19 54.20
C SER A 138 18.60 82.68 54.53
N MET A 139 19.80 83.22 54.34
CA MET A 139 20.04 84.66 54.39
C MET A 139 19.59 85.40 53.12
N TYR A 140 19.32 84.68 52.02
CA TYR A 140 19.01 85.28 50.71
C TYR A 140 17.78 84.65 50.05
N SER A 141 16.91 85.46 49.45
CA SER A 141 15.70 84.96 48.80
C SER A 141 15.98 84.10 47.57
N HIS A 142 16.99 84.44 46.76
CA HIS A 142 17.27 83.70 45.52
C HIS A 142 17.70 82.25 45.80
N ASP A 143 18.47 82.01 46.87
CA ASP A 143 18.80 80.68 47.36
C ASP A 143 17.52 79.89 47.76
N LEU A 144 16.50 80.56 48.32
CA LEU A 144 15.20 79.95 48.64
C LEU A 144 14.33 79.70 47.41
N ASP A 145 14.41 80.54 46.38
CA ASP A 145 13.75 80.34 45.08
C ASP A 145 14.29 79.08 44.40
N GLU A 146 15.61 78.93 44.32
CA GLU A 146 16.26 77.76 43.72
C GLU A 146 16.12 76.49 44.57
N ALA A 147 16.26 76.58 45.89
CA ALA A 147 16.06 75.45 46.80
C ALA A 147 14.61 74.93 46.76
N GLN A 148 13.61 75.83 46.67
CA GLN A 148 12.22 75.45 46.48
C GLN A 148 12.01 74.74 45.14
N ALA A 149 12.53 75.30 44.04
CA ALA A 149 12.43 74.68 42.71
C ALA A 149 13.03 73.26 42.71
N ALA A 150 14.22 73.10 43.28
CA ALA A 150 14.91 71.81 43.36
C ALA A 150 14.10 70.72 44.09
N VAL A 151 13.35 71.06 45.15
CA VAL A 151 12.50 70.08 45.87
C VAL A 151 11.19 69.82 45.12
N VAL A 152 10.59 70.84 44.51
CA VAL A 152 9.31 70.74 43.80
C VAL A 152 9.46 69.99 42.46
N GLU A 153 10.61 70.08 41.79
CA GLU A 153 10.88 69.33 40.55
C GLU A 153 11.28 67.86 40.83
N ASP A 154 12.07 67.62 41.87
CA ASP A 154 12.62 66.30 42.21
C ASP A 154 11.59 65.40 42.92
N LEU A 155 10.45 65.92 43.40
CA LEU A 155 9.37 65.16 44.04
C LEU A 155 8.04 65.24 43.28
N SER A 156 7.31 64.14 43.20
CA SER A 156 6.00 64.09 42.54
C SER A 156 5.00 63.14 43.22
N VAL A 157 3.71 63.40 42.98
CA VAL A 157 2.59 62.52 43.28
C VAL A 157 1.78 62.36 42.00
N GLU A 158 1.54 61.12 41.59
CA GLU A 158 0.82 60.78 40.37
C GLU A 158 -0.33 59.83 40.70
N ILE A 159 -1.47 59.95 40.02
CA ILE A 159 -2.66 59.14 40.30
C ILE A 159 -3.18 58.52 38.99
N GLU A 160 -2.96 57.23 38.83
CA GLU A 160 -3.41 56.45 37.68
C GLU A 160 -4.77 55.79 37.98
N LYS A 161 -5.68 55.78 36.99
CA LYS A 161 -7.02 55.19 37.14
C LYS A 161 -7.00 53.73 36.69
N LEU A 162 -7.50 52.82 37.53
CA LEU A 162 -7.77 51.44 37.11
C LEU A 162 -9.18 51.36 36.53
N GLN A 163 -9.36 50.62 35.44
CA GLN A 163 -10.66 50.46 34.75
C GLN A 163 -10.87 49.00 34.34
N GLY A 164 -12.14 48.61 34.19
CA GLY A 164 -12.51 47.25 33.78
C GLY A 164 -11.95 46.18 34.71
N ALA A 165 -11.34 45.14 34.12
CA ALA A 165 -10.82 44.00 34.87
C ALA A 165 -9.68 44.36 35.83
N ALA A 166 -8.82 45.34 35.49
CA ALA A 166 -7.73 45.78 36.35
C ALA A 166 -8.17 46.35 37.72
N ALA A 167 -9.43 46.80 37.82
CA ALA A 167 -10.02 47.36 39.03
C ALA A 167 -10.62 46.31 39.99
N VAL A 168 -10.57 45.01 39.64
CA VAL A 168 -11.15 43.90 40.40
C VAL A 168 -10.14 42.74 40.56
N PRO A 169 -10.13 42.02 41.70
CA PRO A 169 -9.42 40.74 41.83
C PRO A 169 -9.81 39.71 40.75
N PRO A 170 -8.88 38.88 40.25
CA PRO A 170 -7.49 38.71 40.70
C PRO A 170 -6.48 39.65 40.01
N ASP A 171 -6.90 40.44 39.01
CA ASP A 171 -5.96 41.28 38.24
C ASP A 171 -5.43 42.44 39.10
N THR A 172 -6.25 43.00 40.00
CA THR A 172 -5.77 43.96 41.01
C THR A 172 -4.71 43.36 41.94
N ASP A 173 -4.81 42.07 42.31
CA ASP A 173 -3.81 41.41 43.16
C ASP A 173 -2.49 41.20 42.42
N ARG A 174 -2.55 40.89 41.13
CA ARG A 174 -1.37 40.77 40.26
C ARG A 174 -0.69 42.12 40.01
N ILE A 175 -1.47 43.18 39.82
CA ILE A 175 -0.95 44.56 39.75
C ILE A 175 -0.26 44.91 41.08
N LYS A 176 -0.89 44.60 42.21
CA LYS A 176 -0.34 44.80 43.55
C LYS A 176 0.99 44.05 43.75
N GLU A 177 1.06 42.78 43.39
CA GLU A 177 2.30 41.99 43.45
C GLU A 177 3.40 42.59 42.56
N THR A 178 3.05 42.97 41.32
CA THR A 178 3.99 43.60 40.36
C THR A 178 4.56 44.91 40.92
N LEU A 179 3.70 45.77 41.48
CA LEU A 179 4.11 47.04 42.09
C LEU A 179 4.89 46.84 43.40
N ILE A 180 4.56 45.83 44.22
CA ILE A 180 5.36 45.46 45.41
C ILE A 180 6.79 45.09 45.00
N ASN A 181 6.95 44.26 43.96
CA ASN A 181 8.25 43.83 43.48
C ASN A 181 9.05 45.00 42.89
N ALA A 182 8.44 45.81 42.01
CA ALA A 182 9.08 47.01 41.46
C ALA A 182 9.47 48.03 42.56
N LYS A 183 8.60 48.26 43.55
CA LYS A 183 8.90 49.10 44.73
C LYS A 183 10.11 48.54 45.51
N LYS A 184 10.19 47.23 45.71
CA LYS A 184 11.31 46.58 46.43
C LYS A 184 12.64 46.79 45.70
N ASP A 185 12.65 46.68 44.37
CA ASP A 185 13.85 46.88 43.56
C ASP A 185 14.28 48.36 43.51
N PHE A 186 13.32 49.28 43.36
CA PHE A 186 13.59 50.72 43.38
C PHE A 186 14.04 51.24 44.75
N ASN A 187 13.59 50.61 45.83
CA ASN A 187 13.93 50.99 47.21
C ASN A 187 15.05 50.14 47.84
N ARG A 188 15.91 49.50 47.03
CA ARG A 188 16.91 48.53 47.49
C ARG A 188 17.91 49.05 48.52
N TYR A 189 18.17 50.36 48.53
CA TYR A 189 19.15 51.01 49.42
C TYR A 189 18.55 52.14 50.28
N GLU A 190 17.55 52.86 49.75
CA GLU A 190 16.85 53.97 50.40
C GLU A 190 15.40 54.00 49.90
N LEU A 191 14.47 54.63 50.63
CA LEU A 191 13.09 54.82 50.17
C LEU A 191 13.04 55.88 49.05
N MET A 192 12.92 55.42 47.80
CA MET A 192 12.89 56.28 46.60
C MET A 192 11.47 56.53 46.07
N VAL A 193 10.57 55.56 46.23
CA VAL A 193 9.17 55.63 45.76
C VAL A 193 8.25 54.77 46.63
N ASP A 194 7.00 55.20 46.78
CA ASP A 194 5.91 54.43 47.38
C ASP A 194 4.66 54.48 46.48
N PHE A 195 3.71 53.58 46.74
CA PHE A 195 2.40 53.59 46.11
C PHE A 195 1.31 53.17 47.11
N SER A 196 0.09 53.65 46.87
CA SER A 196 -1.09 53.25 47.63
C SER A 196 -2.28 53.06 46.69
N PHE A 197 -3.07 52.02 46.94
CA PHE A 197 -4.35 51.83 46.25
C PHE A 197 -5.43 52.69 46.91
N ILE A 198 -6.14 53.46 46.10
CA ILE A 198 -7.29 54.25 46.52
C ILE A 198 -8.56 53.41 46.25
N PRO A 199 -9.35 53.06 47.29
CA PRO A 199 -10.58 52.32 47.13
C PRO A 199 -11.56 52.99 46.17
N GLY A 200 -12.32 52.18 45.43
CA GLY A 200 -13.44 52.66 44.62
C GLY A 200 -14.75 52.73 45.41
N GLN A 201 -15.76 53.37 44.82
CA GLN A 201 -17.14 53.28 45.30
C GLN A 201 -17.91 52.28 44.43
N GLY A 202 -18.75 51.43 45.04
CA GLY A 202 -19.55 50.43 44.34
C GLY A 202 -18.76 49.19 43.93
N ALA A 203 -18.99 48.68 42.71
CA ALA A 203 -18.53 47.37 42.25
C ALA A 203 -17.02 47.26 41.91
N THR A 204 -16.25 48.33 42.06
CA THR A 204 -14.78 48.35 41.85
C THR A 204 -14.06 48.49 43.19
N PRO A 205 -13.46 47.41 43.75
CA PRO A 205 -12.75 47.47 45.03
C PRO A 205 -11.63 48.52 45.07
N VAL A 206 -10.96 48.75 43.94
CA VAL A 206 -9.90 49.75 43.79
C VAL A 206 -10.15 50.57 42.53
N ALA A 207 -10.21 51.89 42.66
CA ALA A 207 -10.44 52.78 41.51
C ALA A 207 -9.17 53.45 40.98
N LYS A 208 -8.14 53.66 41.82
CA LYS A 208 -6.93 54.38 41.43
C LYS A 208 -5.69 53.85 42.16
N VAL A 209 -4.52 54.01 41.54
CA VAL A 209 -3.21 53.84 42.17
C VAL A 209 -2.58 55.22 42.33
N ARG A 210 -2.26 55.61 43.57
CA ARG A 210 -1.41 56.77 43.86
C ARG A 210 0.04 56.30 43.90
N LEU A 211 0.91 56.97 43.18
CA LEU A 211 2.37 56.83 43.20
C LEU A 211 2.97 58.09 43.82
N VAL A 212 3.99 57.97 44.66
CA VAL A 212 4.59 59.11 45.39
C VAL A 212 6.09 58.91 45.63
N GLY A 213 6.91 59.94 45.45
CA GLY A 213 8.34 59.89 45.74
C GLY A 213 9.16 60.76 44.80
N TYR A 214 10.41 60.39 44.55
CA TYR A 214 11.25 61.12 43.61
C TYR A 214 10.75 60.97 42.17
N THR A 215 10.68 62.07 41.42
CA THR A 215 10.03 62.17 40.10
C THR A 215 10.52 61.14 39.09
N GLU A 216 11.80 60.80 39.10
CA GLU A 216 12.36 59.74 38.23
C GLU A 216 11.78 58.34 38.55
N TYR A 217 11.63 58.02 39.83
CA TYR A 217 11.20 56.70 40.30
C TYR A 217 9.68 56.54 40.27
N VAL A 218 8.94 57.62 40.50
CA VAL A 218 7.48 57.67 40.29
C VAL A 218 7.15 57.35 38.83
N LYS A 219 7.85 57.97 37.87
CA LYS A 219 7.72 57.66 36.43
C LYS A 219 8.03 56.19 36.11
N LYS A 220 9.17 55.66 36.59
CA LYS A 220 9.51 54.23 36.40
C LYS A 220 8.44 53.28 36.93
N LEU A 221 7.84 53.59 38.09
CA LEU A 221 6.78 52.78 38.68
C LEU A 221 5.45 52.91 37.91
N ARG A 222 5.18 54.09 37.33
CA ARG A 222 4.05 54.32 36.41
C ARG A 222 4.20 53.52 35.12
N ASP A 223 5.40 53.48 34.54
CA ASP A 223 5.68 52.72 33.31
C ASP A 223 5.45 51.21 33.53
N VAL A 224 5.84 50.67 34.68
CA VAL A 224 5.55 49.28 35.09
C VAL A 224 4.03 49.02 35.16
N LEU A 225 3.25 49.95 35.72
CA LEU A 225 1.79 49.85 35.78
C LEU A 225 1.17 49.88 34.37
N GLN A 226 1.58 50.80 33.52
CA GLN A 226 1.06 50.93 32.16
C GLN A 226 1.38 49.72 31.28
N TYR A 227 2.60 49.17 31.40
CA TYR A 227 3.02 47.95 30.70
C TYR A 227 2.10 46.75 31.04
N TYR A 228 1.73 46.59 32.32
CA TYR A 228 0.81 45.54 32.73
C TYR A 228 -0.57 45.67 32.06
N LEU A 229 -1.13 46.89 32.06
CA LEU A 229 -2.46 47.18 31.51
C LEU A 229 -2.52 46.90 29.99
N LEU A 230 -1.51 47.35 29.24
CA LEU A 230 -1.37 47.10 27.80
C LEU A 230 -1.31 45.59 27.47
N ASN A 231 -0.56 44.81 28.25
CA ASN A 231 -0.43 43.38 28.02
C ASN A 231 -1.74 42.61 28.28
N GLN A 232 -2.57 43.09 29.22
CA GLN A 232 -3.87 42.48 29.51
C GLN A 232 -4.85 42.58 28.32
N GLU A 233 -4.88 43.74 27.63
CA GLU A 233 -5.73 43.93 26.46
C GLU A 233 -5.30 43.05 25.28
N ALA A 234 -3.98 42.95 25.03
CA ALA A 234 -3.42 42.05 24.01
C ALA A 234 -3.79 40.58 24.26
N HIS A 235 -3.67 40.10 25.51
CA HIS A 235 -4.09 38.74 25.88
C HIS A 235 -5.59 38.49 25.71
N LYS A 236 -6.44 39.50 25.96
CA LYS A 236 -7.89 39.40 25.76
C LYS A 236 -8.25 39.31 24.28
N ALA A 237 -7.64 40.14 23.44
CA ALA A 237 -7.81 40.11 21.99
C ALA A 237 -7.38 38.76 21.39
N LEU A 238 -6.21 38.24 21.81
CA LEU A 238 -5.68 36.97 21.33
C LEU A 238 -6.58 35.78 21.68
N ARG A 239 -7.14 35.73 22.90
CA ARG A 239 -8.10 34.69 23.32
C ARG A 239 -9.38 34.71 22.47
N PHE A 240 -9.91 35.89 22.16
CA PHE A 240 -11.11 36.02 21.35
C PHE A 240 -10.86 35.57 19.90
N GLY A 241 -9.72 35.96 19.31
CA GLY A 241 -9.30 35.50 17.99
C GLY A 241 -9.17 33.97 17.92
N LEU A 242 -8.46 33.35 18.87
CA LEU A 242 -8.29 31.89 18.94
C LEU A 242 -9.63 31.15 19.09
N ALA A 243 -10.58 31.70 19.85
CA ALA A 243 -11.92 31.11 20.02
C ALA A 243 -12.80 31.19 18.75
N SER A 244 -12.44 32.04 17.79
CA SER A 244 -13.15 32.20 16.50
C SER A 244 -12.59 31.36 15.35
N LEU A 245 -11.48 30.64 15.58
CA LEU A 245 -10.85 29.80 14.55
C LEU A 245 -11.73 28.59 14.21
N THR A 246 -12.05 28.46 12.92
CA THR A 246 -12.64 27.27 12.33
C THR A 246 -11.54 26.31 11.91
N LEU A 247 -11.68 25.04 12.30
CA LEU A 247 -10.78 23.93 11.95
C LEU A 247 -11.54 22.87 11.15
N GLU A 248 -11.04 22.48 9.98
CA GLU A 248 -11.64 21.41 9.17
C GLU A 248 -10.63 20.48 8.51
N LYS A 249 -11.10 19.29 8.11
CA LYS A 249 -10.27 18.23 7.53
C LYS A 249 -10.78 17.76 6.17
N LEU A 250 -9.99 17.97 5.11
CA LEU A 250 -10.17 17.28 3.84
C LEU A 250 -9.31 16.00 3.81
N ILE A 251 -9.87 14.93 3.26
CA ILE A 251 -9.17 13.67 2.99
C ILE A 251 -9.29 13.39 1.49
N LEU A 252 -8.16 13.20 0.83
CA LEU A 252 -8.08 12.81 -0.58
C LEU A 252 -7.44 11.42 -0.68
N ASP A 253 -7.89 10.63 -1.65
CA ASP A 253 -7.43 9.25 -1.81
C ASP A 253 -6.04 9.18 -2.44
N GLY A 254 -5.19 8.32 -1.88
CA GLY A 254 -3.80 8.13 -2.31
C GLY A 254 -2.82 9.16 -1.72
N PRO A 255 -1.50 8.85 -1.71
CA PRO A 255 -0.45 9.79 -1.36
C PRO A 255 -0.15 10.80 -2.49
N GLY A 256 -0.56 10.53 -3.73
CA GLY A 256 -0.29 11.41 -4.88
C GLY A 256 -0.90 12.81 -4.77
N ALA A 257 -1.95 13.01 -3.98
CA ALA A 257 -2.48 14.36 -3.69
C ALA A 257 -1.52 15.19 -2.84
N LEU A 258 -0.88 14.58 -1.83
CA LEU A 258 0.15 15.21 -1.02
C LEU A 258 1.35 15.61 -1.89
N HIS A 259 1.88 14.68 -2.69
CA HIS A 259 3.02 14.96 -3.58
C HIS A 259 2.69 16.07 -4.60
N TYR A 260 1.48 16.08 -5.15
CA TYR A 260 1.03 17.14 -6.06
C TYR A 260 1.09 18.52 -5.41
N PHE A 261 0.49 18.72 -4.24
CA PHE A 261 0.49 20.03 -3.57
C PHE A 261 1.84 20.44 -2.95
N GLN A 262 2.80 19.50 -2.86
CA GLN A 262 4.20 19.79 -2.49
C GLN A 262 5.07 20.23 -3.68
N ALA A 263 4.69 19.84 -4.90
CA ALA A 263 5.38 20.15 -6.15
C ALA A 263 4.49 21.01 -7.05
N ASP A 264 3.98 20.47 -8.16
CA ASP A 264 3.29 21.21 -9.23
C ASP A 264 2.08 22.02 -8.74
N GLY A 265 1.34 21.50 -7.76
CA GLY A 265 0.16 22.14 -7.16
C GLY A 265 0.48 23.19 -6.10
N LYS A 266 1.75 23.36 -5.69
CA LYS A 266 2.14 24.21 -4.55
C LYS A 266 1.73 25.67 -4.74
N MET A 267 2.02 26.26 -5.89
CA MET A 267 1.63 27.65 -6.20
C MET A 267 0.10 27.85 -6.16
N SER A 268 -0.65 26.85 -6.63
CA SER A 268 -2.11 26.86 -6.61
C SER A 268 -2.64 26.76 -5.18
N LYS A 269 -2.00 25.97 -4.30
CA LYS A 269 -2.34 25.91 -2.87
C LYS A 269 -2.10 27.25 -2.19
N GLU A 270 -0.93 27.86 -2.37
CA GLU A 270 -0.57 29.17 -1.79
C GLU A 270 -1.52 30.29 -2.27
N LEU A 271 -2.02 30.19 -3.52
CA LEU A 271 -3.07 31.07 -4.03
C LEU A 271 -4.43 30.85 -3.36
N VAL A 272 -4.80 29.61 -3.00
CA VAL A 272 -6.01 29.32 -2.22
C VAL A 272 -5.87 29.85 -0.78
N GLU A 273 -4.72 29.63 -0.13
CA GLU A 273 -4.43 30.14 1.22
C GLU A 273 -4.57 31.67 1.28
N SER A 274 -3.94 32.38 0.36
CA SER A 274 -3.99 33.85 0.28
C SER A 274 -5.36 34.39 -0.13
N SER A 275 -6.04 33.80 -1.12
CA SER A 275 -7.36 34.27 -1.59
C SER A 275 -8.49 34.00 -0.59
N CYS A 276 -8.42 32.88 0.15
CA CYS A 276 -9.45 32.53 1.13
C CYS A 276 -9.09 33.00 2.55
N GLN A 277 -7.88 33.52 2.79
CA GLN A 277 -7.38 33.89 4.12
C GLN A 277 -7.42 32.70 5.10
N VAL A 278 -6.87 31.57 4.65
CA VAL A 278 -6.78 30.31 5.42
C VAL A 278 -5.33 29.81 5.43
N LEU A 279 -5.01 28.94 6.38
CA LEU A 279 -3.79 28.14 6.39
C LEU A 279 -4.14 26.68 6.07
N ILE A 280 -3.38 26.04 5.17
CA ILE A 280 -3.60 24.67 4.71
C ILE A 280 -2.39 23.80 5.06
N LYS A 281 -2.56 22.97 6.09
CA LYS A 281 -1.54 22.00 6.48
C LYS A 281 -1.71 20.66 5.81
N GLU A 282 -0.64 20.24 5.18
CA GLU A 282 -0.46 18.87 4.73
C GLU A 282 -0.10 17.93 5.88
N ARG A 283 -0.74 16.76 5.94
CA ARG A 283 -0.35 15.64 6.80
C ARG A 283 -0.51 14.32 6.07
N GLN A 284 0.52 13.49 6.13
CA GLN A 284 0.41 12.06 5.80
C GLN A 284 -0.10 11.31 7.03
N VAL A 285 -1.11 10.46 6.88
CA VAL A 285 -1.65 9.64 7.97
C VAL A 285 -1.63 8.18 7.54
N SER A 286 -0.82 7.37 8.22
CA SER A 286 -0.90 5.91 8.12
C SER A 286 -2.09 5.41 8.95
N VAL A 287 -2.95 4.60 8.33
CA VAL A 287 -4.13 4.01 9.00
C VAL A 287 -3.77 2.62 9.55
N PRO A 288 -4.10 2.27 10.80
CA PRO A 288 -3.83 0.94 11.34
C PRO A 288 -4.55 -0.19 10.59
N ARG A 289 -3.83 -1.31 10.46
CA ARG A 289 -4.20 -2.52 9.71
C ARG A 289 -5.47 -3.18 10.27
N ARG A 290 -6.51 -3.36 9.44
CA ARG A 290 -7.55 -4.38 9.68
C ARG A 290 -7.11 -5.68 9.00
N LEU A 291 -6.96 -6.75 9.78
CA LEU A 291 -6.64 -8.10 9.31
C LEU A 291 -7.93 -8.84 8.97
N TYR A 292 -8.17 -9.24 7.71
CA TYR A 292 -9.10 -10.32 7.38
C TYR A 292 -8.79 -11.02 6.04
N SER A 293 -9.09 -12.33 6.02
CA SER A 293 -9.22 -13.26 4.89
C SER A 293 -7.97 -13.62 4.06
N ALA A 294 -7.61 -14.91 4.08
CA ALA A 294 -6.49 -15.50 3.35
C ALA A 294 -6.84 -15.98 1.92
N VAL A 295 -7.85 -15.38 1.28
CA VAL A 295 -8.39 -15.83 -0.03
C VAL A 295 -8.01 -14.91 -1.21
N SER A 296 -7.57 -13.67 -0.94
CA SER A 296 -7.13 -12.72 -1.97
C SER A 296 -5.60 -12.58 -2.02
N LEU A 297 -4.97 -13.13 -3.07
CA LEU A 297 -3.52 -13.19 -3.30
C LEU A 297 -2.84 -11.84 -3.67
N LEU A 298 -3.39 -10.71 -3.23
CA LEU A 298 -2.87 -9.36 -3.50
C LEU A 298 -2.49 -8.56 -2.23
N ILE A 299 -2.70 -9.10 -1.03
CA ILE A 299 -2.49 -8.37 0.23
C ILE A 299 -1.05 -8.53 0.78
N THR A 300 -0.08 -7.79 0.22
CA THR A 300 1.08 -7.22 0.97
C THR A 300 1.70 -6.01 0.24
N SER A 301 0.89 -5.05 -0.22
CA SER A 301 1.38 -3.71 -0.63
C SER A 301 0.55 -2.60 0.05
N THR A 302 1.10 -1.39 0.09
CA THR A 302 0.92 -0.45 1.22
C THR A 302 -0.09 0.67 0.95
N THR A 303 -0.97 0.49 -0.03
CA THR A 303 -1.58 1.58 -0.83
C THR A 303 -2.88 2.18 -0.30
N SER A 304 -3.34 1.83 0.91
CA SER A 304 -4.52 2.46 1.54
C SER A 304 -4.26 3.85 2.14
N GLN A 305 -3.09 4.44 1.85
CA GLN A 305 -2.73 5.78 2.33
C GLN A 305 -3.65 6.85 1.75
N LYS A 306 -4.11 7.76 2.61
CA LYS A 306 -4.89 8.93 2.22
C LYS A 306 -4.16 10.21 2.58
N SER A 307 -4.16 11.18 1.68
CA SER A 307 -3.61 12.52 1.92
C SER A 307 -4.58 13.32 2.79
N THR A 308 -4.12 13.84 3.92
CA THR A 308 -4.93 14.68 4.82
C THR A 308 -4.50 16.14 4.68
N PHE A 309 -5.48 17.03 4.55
CA PHE A 309 -5.29 18.48 4.54
C PHE A 309 -6.12 19.09 5.67
N LEU A 310 -5.47 19.90 6.51
CA LEU A 310 -6.08 20.57 7.66
C LEU A 310 -6.21 22.06 7.35
N PHE A 311 -7.43 22.58 7.40
CA PHE A 311 -7.74 23.96 7.07
C PHE A 311 -8.02 24.73 8.36
N VAL A 312 -7.37 25.89 8.53
CA VAL A 312 -7.59 26.82 9.64
C VAL A 312 -7.93 28.19 9.07
N GLY A 313 -8.99 28.83 9.59
CA GLY A 313 -9.35 30.20 9.21
C GLY A 313 -10.38 30.83 10.15
N LEU A 314 -10.49 32.15 10.12
CA LEU A 314 -11.35 32.94 11.01
C LEU A 314 -12.85 32.91 10.63
N GLN A 315 -13.19 32.39 9.45
CA GLN A 315 -14.59 32.33 8.97
C GLN A 315 -14.88 30.98 8.32
N ARG A 316 -16.02 30.37 8.70
CA ARG A 316 -16.43 29.06 8.19
C ARG A 316 -16.57 29.02 6.66
N LYS A 317 -17.21 30.04 6.08
CA LYS A 317 -17.38 30.18 4.63
C LYS A 317 -16.06 30.07 3.86
N ASN A 318 -15.02 30.75 4.34
CA ASN A 318 -13.71 30.78 3.70
C ASN A 318 -13.02 29.41 3.75
N VAL A 319 -13.20 28.68 4.86
CA VAL A 319 -12.69 27.31 5.03
C VAL A 319 -13.39 26.35 4.07
N ASP A 320 -14.73 26.39 3.98
CA ASP A 320 -15.49 25.53 3.07
C ASP A 320 -15.20 25.86 1.58
N GLU A 321 -14.98 27.14 1.24
CA GLU A 321 -14.56 27.59 -0.09
C GLU A 321 -13.14 27.09 -0.45
N ALA A 322 -12.19 27.19 0.48
CA ALA A 322 -10.83 26.70 0.29
C ALA A 322 -10.77 25.17 0.12
N ILE A 323 -11.55 24.42 0.92
CA ILE A 323 -11.70 22.97 0.79
C ILE A 323 -12.21 22.59 -0.59
N THR A 324 -13.18 23.35 -1.12
CA THR A 324 -13.74 23.13 -2.46
C THR A 324 -12.71 23.41 -3.54
N LYS A 325 -12.03 24.57 -3.50
CA LYS A 325 -10.95 24.91 -4.44
C LYS A 325 -9.82 23.87 -4.47
N ILE A 326 -9.35 23.38 -3.32
CA ILE A 326 -8.32 22.34 -3.25
C ILE A 326 -8.80 21.01 -3.83
N ARG A 327 -10.06 20.62 -3.56
CA ARG A 327 -10.67 19.41 -4.14
C ARG A 327 -10.71 19.52 -5.66
N ASP A 328 -11.20 20.63 -6.19
CA ASP A 328 -11.40 20.84 -7.63
C ASP A 328 -10.05 20.91 -8.37
N LEU A 329 -9.05 21.59 -7.79
CA LEU A 329 -7.67 21.61 -8.30
C LEU A 329 -7.07 20.20 -8.43
N TYR A 330 -7.25 19.35 -7.42
CA TYR A 330 -6.76 17.97 -7.49
C TYR A 330 -7.57 17.10 -8.47
N GLN A 331 -8.89 17.26 -8.52
CA GLN A 331 -9.75 16.56 -9.48
C GLN A 331 -9.40 16.92 -10.94
N ALA A 332 -9.01 18.17 -11.22
CA ALA A 332 -8.56 18.58 -12.54
C ALA A 332 -7.26 17.87 -13.00
N HIS A 333 -6.41 17.43 -12.07
CA HIS A 333 -5.11 16.79 -12.36
C HIS A 333 -5.09 15.27 -12.12
N SER A 334 -6.15 14.72 -11.53
CA SER A 334 -6.31 13.30 -11.27
C SER A 334 -7.26 12.62 -12.26
N SER A 335 -7.24 11.29 -12.24
CA SER A 335 -8.12 10.41 -13.01
C SER A 335 -8.32 9.11 -12.26
N THR A 336 -9.36 8.38 -12.62
CA THR A 336 -9.67 7.05 -12.10
C THR A 336 -9.86 6.09 -13.27
N LYS A 337 -9.31 4.88 -13.16
CA LYS A 337 -9.48 3.80 -14.12
C LYS A 337 -9.82 2.50 -13.42
N THR A 338 -10.81 1.78 -13.92
CA THR A 338 -11.17 0.45 -13.44
C THR A 338 -10.80 -0.58 -14.49
N PHE A 339 -10.10 -1.64 -14.06
CA PHE A 339 -9.71 -2.79 -14.87
C PHE A 339 -10.51 -4.01 -14.42
N THR A 340 -11.06 -4.79 -15.35
CA THR A 340 -11.93 -5.93 -15.03
C THR A 340 -11.11 -7.17 -14.62
N HIS A 341 -11.77 -8.17 -14.01
CA HIS A 341 -11.17 -9.49 -13.81
C HIS A 341 -10.59 -10.11 -15.09
N HIS A 342 -11.15 -9.81 -16.26
CA HIS A 342 -10.66 -10.29 -17.56
C HIS A 342 -9.32 -9.64 -17.94
N ASP A 343 -9.19 -8.33 -17.72
CA ASP A 343 -7.96 -7.56 -18.04
C ASP A 343 -6.78 -7.94 -17.14
N LEU A 344 -7.09 -8.52 -15.98
CA LEU A 344 -6.15 -8.98 -14.97
C LEU A 344 -5.99 -10.51 -14.92
N ALA A 345 -6.73 -11.26 -15.74
CA ALA A 345 -6.78 -12.72 -15.67
C ALA A 345 -5.44 -13.38 -16.05
N ASP A 346 -4.73 -12.76 -16.98
CA ASP A 346 -3.56 -13.33 -17.67
C ASP A 346 -2.23 -12.88 -17.05
N LEU A 347 -2.27 -12.02 -16.03
CA LEU A 347 -1.09 -11.49 -15.34
C LEU A 347 -0.47 -12.52 -14.40
N THR A 348 0.83 -12.76 -14.57
CA THR A 348 1.66 -13.60 -13.70
C THR A 348 1.88 -12.93 -12.33
N GLN A 349 2.44 -13.67 -11.37
CA GLN A 349 2.78 -13.11 -10.06
C GLN A 349 3.81 -11.97 -10.16
N ASP A 350 4.76 -12.05 -11.09
CA ASP A 350 5.76 -11.00 -11.28
C ASP A 350 5.20 -9.77 -12.00
N ASP A 351 4.29 -9.96 -12.98
CA ASP A 351 3.57 -8.82 -13.57
C ASP A 351 2.77 -8.04 -12.50
N ARG A 352 2.18 -8.75 -11.52
CA ARG A 352 1.49 -8.14 -10.38
C ARG A 352 2.43 -7.39 -9.44
N LYS A 353 3.64 -7.90 -9.19
CA LYS A 353 4.68 -7.17 -8.43
C LYS A 353 5.08 -5.87 -9.15
N ILE A 354 5.31 -5.93 -10.47
CA ILE A 354 5.67 -4.76 -11.28
C ILE A 354 4.54 -3.73 -11.24
N LEU A 355 3.28 -4.17 -11.37
CA LEU A 355 2.09 -3.31 -11.27
C LEU A 355 2.02 -2.61 -9.89
N MET A 356 2.24 -3.34 -8.80
CA MET A 356 2.22 -2.76 -7.45
C MET A 356 3.38 -1.78 -7.21
N ASN A 357 4.58 -2.10 -7.69
CA ASN A 357 5.72 -1.19 -7.62
C ASN A 357 5.47 0.11 -8.43
N LEU A 358 4.82 0.00 -9.60
CA LEU A 358 4.42 1.17 -10.39
C LEU A 358 3.38 2.02 -9.65
N VAL A 359 2.36 1.38 -9.06
CA VAL A 359 1.35 2.06 -8.22
C VAL A 359 1.98 2.81 -7.05
N GLU A 360 2.89 2.18 -6.32
CA GLU A 360 3.56 2.79 -5.16
C GLU A 360 4.50 3.93 -5.60
N THR A 361 5.29 3.73 -6.65
CA THR A 361 6.21 4.76 -7.20
C THR A 361 5.46 5.98 -7.72
N GLN A 362 4.30 5.79 -8.35
CA GLN A 362 3.46 6.88 -8.88
C GLN A 362 2.48 7.44 -7.83
N GLY A 363 2.53 6.96 -6.58
CA GLY A 363 1.68 7.43 -5.48
C GLY A 363 0.18 7.24 -5.70
N LEU A 364 -0.21 6.19 -6.42
CA LEU A 364 -1.60 5.92 -6.80
C LEU A 364 -2.38 5.22 -5.67
N TYR A 365 -3.66 5.53 -5.58
CA TYR A 365 -4.63 4.81 -4.74
C TYR A 365 -5.18 3.60 -5.49
N VAL A 366 -5.38 2.49 -4.78
CA VAL A 366 -5.93 1.25 -5.34
C VAL A 366 -7.06 0.72 -4.46
N GLN A 367 -8.14 0.31 -5.12
CA GLN A 367 -9.30 -0.32 -4.50
C GLN A 367 -9.71 -1.55 -5.32
N GLU A 368 -9.82 -2.71 -4.67
CA GLU A 368 -10.50 -3.88 -5.24
C GLU A 368 -12.01 -3.77 -5.01
N ASP A 369 -12.81 -4.07 -6.03
CA ASP A 369 -14.24 -4.32 -5.88
C ASP A 369 -14.47 -5.82 -5.54
N PRO A 370 -14.97 -6.18 -4.34
CA PRO A 370 -15.22 -7.57 -3.99
C PRO A 370 -16.55 -8.13 -4.50
N TYR A 371 -17.45 -7.30 -5.05
CA TYR A 371 -18.87 -7.65 -5.24
C TYR A 371 -19.45 -7.38 -6.63
N SER A 372 -18.79 -6.61 -7.51
CA SER A 372 -19.24 -6.44 -8.92
C SER A 372 -18.14 -6.71 -9.95
N GLN A 373 -18.25 -7.83 -10.67
CA GLN A 373 -17.32 -8.32 -11.71
C GLN A 373 -15.80 -8.27 -11.40
N GLY A 374 -15.44 -8.11 -10.12
CA GLY A 374 -14.10 -8.08 -9.55
C GLY A 374 -13.08 -7.22 -10.29
N GLY A 375 -13.15 -5.91 -10.11
CA GLY A 375 -12.22 -4.97 -10.74
C GLY A 375 -11.10 -4.47 -9.82
N LEU A 376 -9.95 -4.12 -10.41
CA LEU A 376 -8.95 -3.27 -9.77
C LEU A 376 -9.23 -1.82 -10.20
N THR A 377 -9.58 -0.96 -9.27
CA THR A 377 -9.73 0.48 -9.52
C THR A 377 -8.48 1.21 -9.06
N VAL A 378 -7.90 2.03 -9.93
CA VAL A 378 -6.68 2.81 -9.72
C VAL A 378 -7.00 4.29 -9.90
N SER A 379 -6.69 5.10 -8.89
CA SER A 379 -6.97 6.54 -8.85
C SER A 379 -5.71 7.33 -8.49
N GLY A 380 -5.54 8.51 -9.06
CA GLY A 380 -4.42 9.39 -8.75
C GLY A 380 -4.08 10.33 -9.90
N LEU A 381 -2.85 10.84 -9.95
CA LEU A 381 -2.42 11.76 -11.01
C LEU A 381 -2.51 11.11 -12.40
N LYS A 382 -3.01 11.87 -13.37
CA LYS A 382 -3.26 11.41 -14.77
C LYS A 382 -2.06 10.69 -15.39
N ALA A 383 -0.86 11.21 -15.19
CA ALA A 383 0.37 10.61 -15.72
C ALA A 383 0.63 9.18 -15.19
N GLY A 384 0.42 8.96 -13.88
CA GLY A 384 0.62 7.64 -13.26
C GLY A 384 -0.47 6.63 -13.64
N VAL A 385 -1.74 7.06 -13.68
CA VAL A 385 -2.85 6.21 -14.10
C VAL A 385 -2.69 5.79 -15.58
N ASN A 386 -2.26 6.70 -16.44
CA ASN A 386 -1.96 6.39 -17.84
C ASN A 386 -0.79 5.40 -18.00
N GLN A 387 0.25 5.47 -17.16
CA GLN A 387 1.34 4.47 -17.16
C GLN A 387 0.82 3.08 -16.78
N VAL A 388 -0.04 2.97 -15.76
CA VAL A 388 -0.68 1.70 -15.39
C VAL A 388 -1.55 1.15 -16.52
N GLU A 389 -2.36 2.01 -17.15
CA GLU A 389 -3.16 1.60 -18.31
C GLU A 389 -2.29 1.15 -19.49
N GLN A 390 -1.20 1.85 -19.80
CA GLN A 390 -0.27 1.48 -20.87
C GLN A 390 0.46 0.17 -20.57
N MET A 391 0.90 -0.05 -19.33
CA MET A 391 1.50 -1.30 -18.89
C MET A 391 0.53 -2.47 -19.12
N LEU A 392 -0.70 -2.38 -18.63
CA LEU A 392 -1.70 -3.45 -18.74
C LEU A 392 -2.12 -3.69 -20.20
N ARG A 393 -2.30 -2.62 -21.00
CA ARG A 393 -2.57 -2.73 -22.44
C ARG A 393 -1.45 -3.44 -23.22
N THR A 394 -0.21 -3.38 -22.74
CA THR A 394 0.95 -4.02 -23.39
C THR A 394 1.14 -5.45 -22.89
N VAL A 395 1.15 -5.66 -21.57
CA VAL A 395 1.47 -6.95 -20.95
C VAL A 395 0.34 -7.97 -21.14
N THR A 396 -0.93 -7.59 -20.94
CA THR A 396 -2.04 -8.56 -20.95
C THR A 396 -2.21 -9.27 -22.32
N PRO A 397 -2.19 -8.59 -23.49
CA PRO A 397 -2.25 -9.27 -24.78
C PRO A 397 -1.05 -10.18 -25.04
N LEU A 398 0.17 -9.74 -24.68
CA LEU A 398 1.38 -10.56 -24.82
C LEU A 398 1.32 -11.82 -23.96
N ARG A 399 0.87 -11.72 -22.70
CA ARG A 399 0.67 -12.88 -21.82
C ARG A 399 -0.40 -13.83 -22.35
N ARG A 400 -1.47 -13.30 -22.94
CA ARG A 400 -2.51 -14.10 -23.60
C ARG A 400 -1.98 -14.87 -24.80
N GLU A 401 -1.24 -14.20 -25.68
CA GLU A 401 -0.62 -14.83 -26.86
C GLU A 401 0.42 -15.89 -26.45
N MET A 402 1.28 -15.58 -25.48
CA MET A 402 2.21 -16.55 -24.90
C MET A 402 1.48 -17.77 -24.35
N ARG A 403 0.41 -17.59 -23.55
CA ARG A 403 -0.39 -18.71 -23.06
C ARG A 403 -0.99 -19.52 -24.20
N VAL A 404 -1.65 -18.89 -25.17
CA VAL A 404 -2.25 -19.61 -26.30
C VAL A 404 -1.18 -20.41 -27.06
N LYS A 405 0.02 -19.86 -27.25
CA LYS A 405 1.14 -20.59 -27.84
C LYS A 405 1.61 -21.78 -26.99
N GLU A 406 1.64 -21.65 -25.66
CA GLU A 406 1.92 -22.78 -24.76
C GLU A 406 0.77 -23.80 -24.73
N GLU A 407 -0.49 -23.38 -24.83
CA GLU A 407 -1.66 -24.25 -24.97
C GLU A 407 -1.51 -25.10 -26.26
N GLU A 408 -1.20 -24.48 -27.39
CA GLU A 408 -1.01 -25.17 -28.67
C GLU A 408 0.19 -26.13 -28.69
N THR A 409 1.31 -25.81 -28.03
CA THR A 409 2.48 -26.73 -27.97
C THR A 409 2.31 -27.84 -26.94
N LEU A 410 1.62 -27.58 -25.84
CA LEU A 410 1.35 -28.60 -24.81
C LEU A 410 0.26 -29.58 -25.25
N TYR A 411 -0.79 -29.11 -25.92
CA TYR A 411 -1.96 -29.92 -26.23
C TYR A 411 -1.68 -31.20 -27.02
N PRO A 412 -0.86 -31.27 -28.08
CA PRO A 412 -0.57 -32.56 -28.73
C PRO A 412 0.13 -33.55 -27.77
N ASN A 413 0.96 -33.06 -26.85
CA ASN A 413 1.83 -33.88 -25.99
C ASN A 413 1.14 -34.38 -24.71
N VAL A 414 0.20 -33.64 -24.12
CA VAL A 414 -0.49 -34.04 -22.87
C VAL A 414 -2.00 -34.01 -23.06
N ALA A 415 -2.68 -35.10 -22.69
CA ALA A 415 -4.13 -35.24 -22.71
C ALA A 415 -4.68 -35.45 -21.29
N TRP A 416 -5.13 -34.36 -20.67
CA TRP A 416 -6.03 -34.43 -19.53
C TRP A 416 -7.43 -34.83 -20.02
N CYS A 417 -8.00 -35.83 -19.36
CA CYS A 417 -9.25 -36.48 -19.73
C CYS A 417 -10.19 -36.55 -18.52
N ILE A 418 -11.48 -36.50 -18.78
CA ILE A 418 -12.57 -36.70 -17.82
C ILE A 418 -13.38 -37.94 -18.22
N LEU A 419 -13.82 -38.73 -17.24
CA LEU A 419 -14.66 -39.90 -17.48
C LEU A 419 -16.13 -39.46 -17.60
N GLY A 420 -16.69 -39.56 -18.80
CA GLY A 420 -18.09 -39.22 -19.09
C GLY A 420 -19.08 -40.19 -18.44
N GLN A 421 -20.34 -39.78 -18.32
CA GLN A 421 -21.41 -40.58 -17.72
C GLN A 421 -21.71 -41.87 -18.52
N ASN A 422 -21.37 -41.89 -19.81
CA ASN A 422 -21.39 -43.06 -20.70
C ASN A 422 -20.25 -44.07 -20.42
N GLY A 423 -19.34 -43.77 -19.48
CA GLY A 423 -18.18 -44.61 -19.15
C GLY A 423 -17.00 -44.48 -20.13
N SER A 424 -17.04 -43.52 -21.06
CA SER A 424 -15.95 -43.24 -22.00
C SER A 424 -15.06 -42.09 -21.51
N TRP A 425 -13.77 -42.17 -21.81
CA TRP A 425 -12.82 -41.08 -21.54
C TRP A 425 -12.93 -40.00 -22.62
N GLU A 426 -13.16 -38.77 -22.18
CA GLU A 426 -13.28 -37.60 -23.06
C GLU A 426 -12.13 -36.62 -22.79
N ARG A 427 -11.56 -36.06 -23.86
CA ARG A 427 -10.42 -35.14 -23.76
C ARG A 427 -10.90 -33.74 -23.40
N LEU A 428 -10.24 -33.11 -22.44
CA LEU A 428 -10.59 -31.76 -22.00
C LEU A 428 -10.15 -30.69 -23.04
N PRO A 429 -10.82 -29.52 -23.09
CA PRO A 429 -10.42 -28.39 -23.92
C PRO A 429 -8.99 -27.88 -23.63
N LYS A 430 -8.35 -27.20 -24.59
CA LYS A 430 -6.94 -26.75 -24.49
C LYS A 430 -6.64 -25.98 -23.20
N THR A 431 -7.48 -24.98 -22.88
CA THR A 431 -7.30 -24.14 -21.70
C THR A 431 -7.49 -24.90 -20.38
N ALA A 432 -8.43 -25.85 -20.33
CA ALA A 432 -8.62 -26.73 -19.18
C ALA A 432 -7.41 -27.67 -18.99
N ASN A 433 -6.96 -28.30 -20.08
CA ASN A 433 -5.77 -29.16 -20.12
C ASN A 433 -4.50 -28.43 -19.65
N TYR A 434 -4.30 -27.18 -20.12
CA TYR A 434 -3.20 -26.32 -19.71
C TYR A 434 -3.27 -25.90 -18.24
N ASN A 435 -4.45 -25.48 -17.77
CA ASN A 435 -4.63 -25.07 -16.37
C ASN A 435 -4.38 -26.22 -15.40
N LEU A 436 -4.80 -27.44 -15.72
CA LEU A 436 -4.50 -28.64 -14.93
C LEU A 436 -2.99 -28.94 -14.89
N GLU A 437 -2.31 -28.90 -16.05
CA GLU A 437 -0.87 -29.16 -16.13
C GLU A 437 -0.05 -28.11 -15.36
N LYS A 438 -0.48 -26.85 -15.39
CA LYS A 438 0.12 -25.74 -14.61
C LYS A 438 -0.41 -25.66 -13.16
N GLN A 439 -1.23 -26.62 -12.73
CA GLN A 439 -1.86 -26.71 -11.41
C GLN A 439 -2.72 -25.48 -11.01
N ASN A 440 -3.17 -24.68 -11.97
CA ASN A 440 -3.99 -23.49 -11.76
C ASN A 440 -5.49 -23.82 -11.76
N ILE A 441 -5.96 -24.45 -10.67
CA ILE A 441 -7.35 -24.92 -10.53
C ILE A 441 -8.31 -23.93 -9.84
N THR A 442 -7.85 -22.70 -9.54
CA THR A 442 -8.58 -21.71 -8.73
C THR A 442 -9.94 -21.28 -9.27
N LYS A 443 -10.13 -21.30 -10.59
CA LYS A 443 -11.39 -20.95 -11.26
C LYS A 443 -12.26 -22.17 -11.61
N GLY A 444 -11.88 -23.36 -11.14
CA GLY A 444 -12.42 -24.62 -11.63
C GLY A 444 -11.96 -24.95 -13.04
N MET A 445 -12.55 -25.98 -13.62
CA MET A 445 -12.22 -26.55 -14.93
C MET A 445 -13.50 -26.68 -15.76
N VAL A 446 -13.46 -26.31 -17.04
CA VAL A 446 -14.60 -26.48 -17.96
C VAL A 446 -14.35 -27.68 -18.88
N ASP A 447 -15.33 -28.56 -19.03
CA ASP A 447 -15.26 -29.71 -19.93
C ASP A 447 -15.66 -29.36 -21.38
N ALA A 448 -15.75 -30.37 -22.26
CA ALA A 448 -16.12 -30.18 -23.66
C ALA A 448 -17.60 -29.79 -23.85
N GLN A 449 -18.44 -30.00 -22.83
CA GLN A 449 -19.87 -29.70 -22.81
C GLN A 449 -20.16 -28.32 -22.20
N GLY A 450 -19.15 -27.64 -21.66
CA GLY A 450 -19.28 -26.32 -21.03
C GLY A 450 -19.66 -26.38 -19.54
N LEU A 451 -19.60 -27.55 -18.90
CA LEU A 451 -19.87 -27.68 -17.45
C LEU A 451 -18.62 -27.32 -16.64
N THR A 452 -18.81 -26.56 -15.55
CA THR A 452 -17.73 -26.16 -14.64
C THR A 452 -17.60 -27.11 -13.47
N TRP A 453 -16.40 -27.64 -13.26
CA TRP A 453 -16.04 -28.61 -12.24
C TRP A 453 -15.04 -28.03 -11.23
N SER A 454 -15.21 -28.36 -9.96
CA SER A 454 -14.17 -28.23 -8.94
C SER A 454 -13.24 -29.45 -9.01
N VAL A 455 -11.92 -29.25 -9.03
CA VAL A 455 -10.94 -30.33 -9.27
C VAL A 455 -10.16 -30.66 -7.99
N ASN A 456 -9.99 -31.95 -7.72
CA ASN A 456 -9.06 -32.47 -6.74
C ASN A 456 -7.99 -33.32 -7.44
N LEU A 457 -6.80 -32.73 -7.64
CA LEU A 457 -5.66 -33.40 -8.29
C LEU A 457 -5.06 -34.54 -7.45
N LEU A 458 -5.22 -34.54 -6.12
CA LEU A 458 -4.75 -35.63 -5.25
C LEU A 458 -5.62 -36.89 -5.38
N GLN A 459 -6.93 -36.71 -5.57
CA GLN A 459 -7.87 -37.81 -5.79
C GLN A 459 -8.02 -38.16 -7.27
N MET A 460 -7.48 -37.34 -8.19
CA MET A 460 -7.76 -37.40 -9.63
C MET A 460 -9.28 -37.41 -9.90
N GLU A 461 -10.00 -36.48 -9.27
CA GLU A 461 -11.46 -36.35 -9.38
C GLU A 461 -11.89 -34.92 -9.71
N ALA A 462 -13.00 -34.80 -10.43
CA ALA A 462 -13.72 -33.56 -10.69
C ALA A 462 -15.13 -33.66 -10.09
N LYS A 463 -15.61 -32.58 -9.45
CA LYS A 463 -16.93 -32.54 -8.76
C LYS A 463 -17.75 -31.30 -9.15
N ILE A 464 -19.03 -31.48 -9.45
CA ILE A 464 -19.98 -30.37 -9.63
C ILE A 464 -20.65 -30.08 -8.28
N ASN A 465 -20.37 -28.90 -7.73
CA ASN A 465 -20.81 -28.53 -6.37
C ASN A 465 -22.33 -28.59 -6.16
N LEU A 466 -23.12 -28.27 -7.19
CA LEU A 466 -24.59 -28.24 -7.09
C LEU A 466 -25.26 -29.62 -7.21
N SER A 467 -24.68 -30.56 -7.95
CA SER A 467 -25.33 -31.84 -8.30
C SER A 467 -24.71 -33.06 -7.60
N ARG A 468 -23.64 -32.89 -6.83
CA ARG A 468 -22.80 -33.96 -6.24
C ARG A 468 -22.21 -34.94 -7.27
N GLN A 469 -22.37 -34.68 -8.57
CA GLN A 469 -21.77 -35.51 -9.61
C GLN A 469 -20.26 -35.46 -9.49
N THR A 470 -19.64 -36.65 -9.53
CA THR A 470 -18.19 -36.84 -9.47
C THR A 470 -17.76 -37.60 -10.71
N ALA A 471 -16.73 -37.11 -11.39
CA ALA A 471 -16.09 -37.77 -12.52
C ALA A 471 -14.62 -38.05 -12.20
N LYS A 472 -14.10 -39.18 -12.69
CA LYS A 472 -12.67 -39.48 -12.61
C LYS A 472 -11.91 -38.64 -13.64
N LEU A 473 -10.69 -38.23 -13.30
CA LEU A 473 -9.74 -37.57 -14.18
C LEU A 473 -8.58 -38.51 -14.50
N LYS A 474 -7.94 -38.29 -15.66
CA LYS A 474 -6.72 -38.99 -16.07
C LYS A 474 -5.82 -38.03 -16.83
N ARG A 475 -4.51 -38.06 -16.56
CA ARG A 475 -3.47 -37.40 -17.38
C ARG A 475 -2.78 -38.46 -18.23
N LEU A 476 -2.84 -38.32 -19.56
CA LEU A 476 -2.07 -39.11 -20.49
C LEU A 476 -0.93 -38.30 -21.10
N GLU A 477 0.25 -38.89 -21.18
CA GLU A 477 1.44 -38.32 -21.84
C GLU A 477 1.65 -39.05 -23.18
N ASN A 478 1.45 -38.33 -24.27
CA ASN A 478 1.59 -38.86 -25.62
C ASN A 478 3.07 -38.93 -26.04
N LEU A 479 3.36 -39.76 -27.04
CA LEU A 479 4.66 -39.74 -27.70
C LEU A 479 4.68 -38.63 -28.77
N PRO A 480 5.84 -38.01 -29.07
CA PRO A 480 5.91 -36.86 -29.99
C PRO A 480 5.33 -37.10 -31.40
N ASP A 481 5.29 -38.36 -31.82
CA ASP A 481 4.81 -38.86 -33.11
C ASP A 481 3.46 -39.63 -33.01
N PHE A 482 2.93 -39.85 -31.80
CA PHE A 482 1.77 -40.72 -31.59
C PHE A 482 0.91 -40.33 -30.38
N THR A 483 -0.33 -39.94 -30.66
CA THR A 483 -1.37 -39.71 -29.64
C THR A 483 -1.97 -41.04 -29.19
N PHE A 484 -1.95 -41.31 -27.88
CA PHE A 484 -2.52 -42.53 -27.32
C PHE A 484 -4.06 -42.50 -27.39
N PRO A 485 -4.72 -43.64 -27.68
CA PRO A 485 -6.17 -43.77 -27.53
C PRO A 485 -6.61 -43.44 -26.09
N LEU A 486 -7.67 -42.63 -25.92
CA LEU A 486 -8.05 -42.08 -24.60
C LEU A 486 -8.41 -43.14 -23.54
N TYR A 487 -8.73 -44.36 -23.95
CA TYR A 487 -9.00 -45.49 -23.05
C TYR A 487 -7.74 -46.15 -22.49
N TRP A 488 -6.56 -45.92 -23.09
CA TRP A 488 -5.29 -46.45 -22.59
C TRP A 488 -4.85 -45.82 -21.27
N ASP A 489 -3.96 -46.53 -20.57
CA ASP A 489 -3.16 -46.03 -19.46
C ASP A 489 -1.78 -45.57 -19.95
N ASN A 490 -1.08 -44.78 -19.14
CA ASN A 490 0.28 -44.34 -19.48
C ASN A 490 1.24 -45.52 -19.68
N MET A 491 2.08 -45.38 -20.70
CA MET A 491 3.20 -46.25 -21.03
C MET A 491 4.49 -45.62 -20.48
N SER A 492 5.42 -46.44 -20.02
CA SER A 492 6.77 -46.01 -19.68
C SER A 492 7.57 -45.73 -20.96
N LYS A 493 8.60 -44.86 -20.92
CA LYS A 493 9.32 -44.42 -22.15
C LYS A 493 9.98 -45.53 -22.98
N ASN A 494 10.22 -46.71 -22.38
CA ASN A 494 10.81 -47.88 -23.02
C ASN A 494 9.85 -49.11 -22.96
N GLU A 495 8.54 -48.88 -22.80
CA GLU A 495 7.50 -49.92 -22.70
C GLU A 495 6.75 -49.99 -24.04
N ASP A 496 7.16 -50.91 -24.92
CA ASP A 496 6.55 -51.03 -26.27
C ASP A 496 5.22 -51.79 -26.26
N LEU A 497 5.03 -52.66 -25.26
CA LEU A 497 3.83 -53.45 -24.99
C LEU A 497 3.54 -53.42 -23.49
N LYS A 498 2.29 -53.12 -23.14
CA LYS A 498 1.75 -53.24 -21.79
C LYS A 498 0.46 -54.04 -21.81
N GLU A 499 0.30 -54.91 -20.82
CA GLU A 499 -0.93 -55.66 -20.58
C GLU A 499 -1.61 -55.08 -19.34
N VAL A 500 -2.79 -54.47 -19.53
CA VAL A 500 -3.55 -53.83 -18.45
C VAL A 500 -4.72 -54.73 -18.09
N LEU A 501 -4.67 -55.34 -16.91
CA LEU A 501 -5.81 -56.04 -16.32
C LEU A 501 -6.94 -55.03 -16.06
N LEU A 502 -8.09 -55.23 -16.70
CA LEU A 502 -9.24 -54.35 -16.53
C LEU A 502 -9.98 -54.64 -15.21
N ASP A 503 -10.28 -53.58 -14.47
CA ASP A 503 -11.14 -53.63 -13.27
C ASP A 503 -12.56 -54.10 -13.66
N PRO A 504 -13.10 -55.19 -13.07
CA PRO A 504 -14.46 -55.68 -13.36
C PRO A 504 -15.59 -54.66 -13.13
N SER A 505 -15.37 -53.66 -12.27
CA SER A 505 -16.33 -52.58 -12.01
C SER A 505 -16.30 -51.49 -13.10
N SER A 506 -15.25 -51.44 -13.94
CA SER A 506 -15.12 -50.44 -14.99
C SER A 506 -16.21 -50.58 -16.07
N ALA A 507 -16.50 -49.48 -16.77
CA ALA A 507 -17.41 -49.50 -17.92
C ALA A 507 -16.79 -50.24 -19.11
N GLU A 508 -15.48 -50.14 -19.28
CA GLU A 508 -14.72 -50.81 -20.34
C GLU A 508 -14.78 -52.34 -20.22
N TYR A 509 -14.47 -52.88 -19.03
CA TYR A 509 -14.60 -54.33 -18.77
C TYR A 509 -16.02 -54.80 -19.07
N ARG A 510 -17.03 -54.11 -18.51
CA ARG A 510 -18.44 -54.49 -18.69
C ARG A 510 -18.88 -54.45 -20.15
N THR A 511 -18.35 -53.52 -20.95
CA THR A 511 -18.64 -53.44 -22.39
C THR A 511 -18.08 -54.66 -23.14
N VAL A 512 -16.80 -54.98 -22.93
CA VAL A 512 -16.15 -56.14 -23.58
C VAL A 512 -16.78 -57.46 -23.10
N GLN A 513 -17.07 -57.57 -21.80
CA GLN A 513 -17.77 -58.70 -21.19
C GLN A 513 -19.15 -58.92 -21.82
N GLN A 514 -19.99 -57.88 -21.91
CA GLN A 514 -21.33 -57.98 -22.48
C GLN A 514 -21.30 -58.43 -23.95
N GLN A 515 -20.39 -57.88 -24.75
CA GLN A 515 -20.19 -58.29 -26.15
C GLN A 515 -19.81 -59.77 -26.26
N PHE A 516 -18.84 -60.24 -25.45
CA PHE A 516 -18.43 -61.65 -25.44
C PHE A 516 -19.58 -62.59 -25.00
N ILE A 517 -20.19 -62.32 -23.84
CA ILE A 517 -21.23 -63.19 -23.26
C ILE A 517 -22.47 -63.25 -24.17
N SER A 518 -22.80 -62.18 -24.91
CA SER A 518 -23.94 -62.18 -25.84
C SER A 518 -23.94 -63.35 -26.84
N THR A 519 -22.75 -63.83 -27.22
CA THR A 519 -22.58 -64.93 -28.18
C THR A 519 -21.94 -66.19 -27.58
N ALA A 520 -21.17 -66.07 -26.50
CA ALA A 520 -20.51 -67.17 -25.80
C ALA A 520 -21.10 -67.41 -24.39
N GLN A 521 -22.44 -67.53 -24.31
CA GLN A 521 -23.22 -67.52 -23.05
C GLN A 521 -22.80 -68.58 -22.01
N ASN A 522 -22.26 -69.72 -22.44
CA ASN A 522 -21.86 -70.83 -21.57
C ASN A 522 -20.41 -70.72 -21.05
N LYS A 523 -19.77 -69.55 -21.16
CA LYS A 523 -18.35 -69.35 -20.83
C LYS A 523 -18.16 -68.35 -19.70
N ILE A 524 -17.26 -68.68 -18.77
CA ILE A 524 -16.99 -67.87 -17.57
C ILE A 524 -15.69 -67.10 -17.77
N ILE A 525 -15.77 -65.77 -17.86
CA ILE A 525 -14.59 -64.91 -17.99
C ILE A 525 -13.82 -64.91 -16.66
N VAL A 526 -12.52 -65.25 -16.74
CA VAL A 526 -11.55 -65.16 -15.64
C VAL A 526 -10.96 -63.75 -15.57
N LYS A 527 -10.52 -63.21 -16.71
CA LYS A 527 -9.96 -61.86 -16.82
C LYS A 527 -10.09 -61.30 -18.24
N ILE A 528 -10.02 -59.98 -18.34
CA ILE A 528 -9.89 -59.23 -19.59
C ILE A 528 -8.67 -58.31 -19.44
N GLU A 529 -7.73 -58.43 -20.37
CA GLU A 529 -6.50 -57.64 -20.41
C GLU A 529 -6.53 -56.76 -21.65
N ARG A 530 -6.45 -55.44 -21.49
CA ARG A 530 -6.22 -54.53 -22.61
C ARG A 530 -4.76 -54.58 -23.01
N LEU A 531 -4.52 -54.70 -24.31
CA LEU A 531 -3.18 -54.75 -24.88
C LEU A 531 -2.84 -53.36 -25.43
N GLN A 532 -1.73 -52.80 -24.97
CA GLN A 532 -1.24 -51.49 -25.39
C GLN A 532 0.12 -51.66 -26.06
N ASN A 533 0.11 -52.20 -27.27
CA ASN A 533 1.29 -52.24 -28.13
C ASN A 533 1.36 -50.96 -28.99
N VAL A 534 2.37 -50.13 -28.76
CA VAL A 534 2.54 -48.82 -29.43
C VAL A 534 2.84 -49.00 -30.92
N HIS A 535 3.77 -49.90 -31.28
CA HIS A 535 4.18 -50.10 -32.67
C HIS A 535 3.05 -50.65 -33.54
N LEU A 536 2.35 -51.68 -33.04
CA LEU A 536 1.19 -52.24 -33.75
C LEU A 536 0.07 -51.21 -33.87
N ARG A 537 -0.15 -50.36 -32.84
CA ARG A 537 -1.20 -49.35 -32.93
C ARG A 537 -0.86 -48.23 -33.90
N ARG A 538 0.39 -47.77 -33.95
CA ARG A 538 0.86 -46.80 -34.97
C ARG A 538 0.61 -47.33 -36.39
N ALA A 539 1.03 -48.57 -36.67
CA ALA A 539 0.85 -49.20 -37.97
C ALA A 539 -0.65 -49.34 -38.34
N TYR A 540 -1.47 -49.73 -37.37
CA TYR A 540 -2.93 -49.84 -37.51
C TYR A 540 -3.60 -48.50 -37.81
N GLU A 541 -3.28 -47.42 -37.08
CA GLU A 541 -3.90 -46.09 -37.32
C GLU A 541 -3.49 -45.51 -38.69
N MET A 542 -2.27 -45.79 -39.16
CA MET A 542 -1.83 -45.43 -40.51
C MET A 542 -2.60 -46.19 -41.60
N GLU A 543 -2.81 -47.50 -41.44
CA GLU A 543 -3.63 -48.30 -42.35
C GLU A 543 -5.10 -47.86 -42.31
N LYS A 544 -5.63 -47.55 -41.12
CA LYS A 544 -6.99 -47.03 -40.93
C LYS A 544 -7.20 -45.72 -41.67
N LYS A 545 -6.23 -44.81 -41.61
CA LYS A 545 -6.25 -43.56 -42.38
C LYS A 545 -6.26 -43.86 -43.88
N HIS A 546 -5.34 -44.70 -44.36
CA HIS A 546 -5.25 -45.07 -45.78
C HIS A 546 -6.57 -45.67 -46.32
N ILE A 547 -7.15 -46.66 -45.63
CA ILE A 547 -8.42 -47.27 -46.03
C ILE A 547 -9.58 -46.26 -45.92
N SER A 548 -9.60 -45.40 -44.89
CA SER A 548 -10.63 -44.36 -44.75
C SER A 548 -10.61 -43.36 -45.90
N GLU A 549 -9.43 -42.91 -46.33
CA GLU A 549 -9.26 -41.99 -47.45
C GLU A 549 -9.64 -42.67 -48.77
N LYS A 550 -9.19 -43.92 -48.98
CA LYS A 550 -9.55 -44.74 -50.16
C LYS A 550 -11.07 -44.95 -50.28
N ASN A 551 -11.76 -45.18 -49.16
CA ASN A 551 -13.18 -45.50 -49.10
C ASN A 551 -14.04 -44.33 -48.61
N LYS A 552 -13.60 -43.08 -48.80
CA LYS A 552 -14.24 -41.90 -48.19
C LYS A 552 -15.75 -41.79 -48.47
N ASN A 553 -16.18 -42.23 -49.65
CA ASN A 553 -17.59 -42.22 -50.08
C ASN A 553 -18.32 -43.56 -49.86
N ASP A 554 -17.63 -44.59 -49.37
CA ASP A 554 -18.09 -45.99 -49.27
C ASP A 554 -18.04 -46.52 -47.82
N GLY A 555 -18.24 -45.67 -46.82
CA GLY A 555 -18.20 -46.07 -45.39
C GLY A 555 -16.81 -46.18 -44.76
N GLY A 556 -15.75 -45.73 -45.45
CA GLY A 556 -14.41 -45.55 -44.87
C GLY A 556 -13.71 -46.86 -44.48
N ALA A 557 -13.08 -46.85 -43.30
CA ALA A 557 -12.29 -47.98 -42.79
C ALA A 557 -13.11 -49.24 -42.46
N GLY A 558 -14.41 -49.12 -42.20
CA GLY A 558 -15.22 -50.26 -41.72
C GLY A 558 -14.63 -50.91 -40.47
N GLU A 559 -14.18 -50.14 -39.48
CA GLU A 559 -13.63 -50.71 -38.23
C GLU A 559 -14.70 -51.53 -37.50
N LYS A 560 -14.36 -52.79 -37.17
CA LYS A 560 -15.17 -53.68 -36.32
C LYS A 560 -14.31 -54.26 -35.20
N LEU A 561 -14.92 -54.46 -34.03
CA LEU A 561 -14.38 -55.36 -33.01
C LEU A 561 -14.81 -56.78 -33.36
N LEU A 562 -13.84 -57.68 -33.55
CA LEU A 562 -14.04 -59.08 -33.95
C LEU A 562 -13.17 -60.01 -33.09
N TYR A 563 -13.53 -61.29 -33.06
CA TYR A 563 -12.88 -62.31 -32.24
C TYR A 563 -11.88 -63.15 -33.03
N HIS A 564 -10.77 -63.53 -32.36
CA HIS A 564 -9.76 -64.44 -32.90
C HIS A 564 -9.30 -65.43 -31.82
N GLY A 565 -9.79 -66.67 -31.91
CA GLY A 565 -9.32 -67.80 -31.10
C GLY A 565 -8.00 -68.37 -31.62
N THR A 566 -7.10 -68.77 -30.71
CA THR A 566 -5.78 -69.33 -31.04
C THR A 566 -5.27 -70.23 -29.92
N SER A 567 -4.25 -71.06 -30.21
CA SER A 567 -3.47 -71.77 -29.20
C SER A 567 -2.58 -70.83 -28.36
N GLN A 568 -2.26 -71.28 -27.15
CA GLN A 568 -1.41 -70.60 -26.17
C GLN A 568 -0.02 -70.21 -26.73
N GLU A 569 0.57 -71.07 -27.57
CA GLU A 569 1.90 -70.89 -28.17
C GLU A 569 1.99 -69.61 -29.03
N ASN A 570 0.89 -69.21 -29.68
CA ASN A 570 0.88 -68.05 -30.56
C ASN A 570 0.67 -66.72 -29.81
N LEU A 571 0.21 -66.73 -28.54
CA LEU A 571 -0.21 -65.52 -27.83
C LEU A 571 0.88 -64.46 -27.78
N ASN A 572 2.09 -64.82 -27.35
CA ASN A 572 3.20 -63.88 -27.22
C ASN A 572 3.62 -63.31 -28.59
N SER A 573 3.51 -64.12 -29.66
CA SER A 573 3.76 -63.66 -31.03
C SER A 573 2.72 -62.62 -31.46
N ILE A 574 1.42 -62.87 -31.23
CA ILE A 574 0.35 -61.94 -31.62
C ILE A 574 0.39 -60.64 -30.79
N LYS A 575 0.64 -60.73 -29.47
CA LYS A 575 0.77 -59.54 -28.59
C LYS A 575 1.92 -58.62 -29.01
N THR A 576 3.06 -59.19 -29.44
CA THR A 576 4.27 -58.42 -29.75
C THR A 576 4.38 -58.02 -31.22
N LYS A 577 3.95 -58.88 -32.15
CA LYS A 577 4.15 -58.75 -33.61
C LYS A 577 2.84 -58.67 -34.41
N GLY A 578 1.69 -58.76 -33.76
CA GLY A 578 0.38 -58.67 -34.41
C GLY A 578 -0.01 -59.92 -35.19
N PHE A 579 -1.04 -59.78 -36.02
CA PHE A 579 -1.60 -60.89 -36.79
C PHE A 579 -0.88 -61.05 -38.14
N ASN A 580 0.08 -61.97 -38.21
CA ASN A 580 0.85 -62.22 -39.42
C ASN A 580 0.16 -63.27 -40.33
N ARG A 581 -0.25 -62.85 -41.54
CA ARG A 581 -0.94 -63.70 -42.53
C ARG A 581 -0.12 -64.90 -43.01
N SER A 582 1.19 -64.91 -42.81
CA SER A 582 2.07 -66.02 -43.19
C SER A 582 1.84 -67.28 -42.34
N PHE A 583 1.11 -67.16 -41.22
CA PHE A 583 0.61 -68.30 -40.45
C PHE A 583 -0.81 -68.75 -40.85
N SER A 584 -1.41 -68.13 -41.87
CA SER A 584 -2.66 -68.63 -42.46
C SER A 584 -2.46 -70.03 -43.03
N GLY A 585 -3.50 -70.87 -42.98
CA GLY A 585 -3.43 -72.27 -43.41
C GLY A 585 -3.37 -73.32 -42.30
N LYS A 586 -3.06 -72.97 -41.05
CA LYS A 586 -3.09 -73.94 -39.94
C LYS A 586 -4.50 -74.43 -39.55
N HIS A 587 -5.54 -73.61 -39.78
CA HIS A 587 -6.91 -73.91 -39.29
C HIS A 587 -8.04 -73.64 -40.31
N ALA A 588 -7.88 -72.69 -41.24
CA ALA A 588 -8.82 -72.45 -42.34
C ALA A 588 -8.15 -71.68 -43.48
N THR A 589 -8.54 -71.99 -44.72
CA THR A 589 -8.29 -71.18 -45.93
C THR A 589 -9.55 -71.03 -46.78
N LEU A 590 -10.74 -71.44 -46.30
CA LEU A 590 -11.97 -71.58 -47.09
C LEU A 590 -12.38 -70.31 -47.86
N TYR A 591 -12.12 -69.13 -47.29
CA TYR A 591 -12.43 -67.82 -47.88
C TYR A 591 -11.17 -67.02 -48.26
N GLY A 592 -10.01 -67.69 -48.36
CA GLY A 592 -8.73 -67.14 -48.80
C GLY A 592 -7.58 -67.30 -47.79
N HIS A 593 -6.37 -66.99 -48.24
CA HIS A 593 -5.12 -67.06 -47.48
C HIS A 593 -4.82 -65.76 -46.73
N GLY A 594 -5.62 -65.46 -45.70
CA GLY A 594 -5.45 -64.30 -44.83
C GLY A 594 -5.69 -64.63 -43.36
N THR A 595 -5.73 -63.61 -42.52
CA THR A 595 -6.07 -63.77 -41.10
C THR A 595 -7.60 -63.73 -40.92
N TYR A 596 -8.14 -64.74 -40.24
CA TYR A 596 -9.58 -64.91 -40.02
C TYR A 596 -10.03 -64.27 -38.70
N PHE A 597 -11.17 -63.60 -38.73
CA PHE A 597 -11.82 -62.98 -37.58
C PHE A 597 -13.32 -63.27 -37.60
N ALA A 598 -13.87 -63.66 -36.46
CA ALA A 598 -15.30 -63.98 -36.32
C ALA A 598 -16.08 -62.81 -35.71
N VAL A 599 -17.32 -62.61 -36.16
CA VAL A 599 -18.25 -61.65 -35.54
C VAL A 599 -18.72 -62.14 -34.16
N ASN A 600 -18.95 -63.44 -34.02
CA ASN A 600 -19.42 -64.07 -32.78
C ASN A 600 -18.28 -64.76 -32.05
N ALA A 601 -18.15 -64.52 -30.74
CA ALA A 601 -17.13 -65.12 -29.89
C ALA A 601 -17.23 -66.65 -29.86
N SER A 602 -18.45 -67.20 -29.85
CA SER A 602 -18.70 -68.65 -29.88
C SER A 602 -18.06 -69.37 -31.06
N TYR A 603 -17.91 -68.71 -32.22
CA TYR A 603 -17.17 -69.29 -33.35
C TYR A 603 -15.66 -69.37 -33.07
N SER A 604 -15.11 -68.39 -32.34
CA SER A 604 -13.69 -68.39 -31.96
C SER A 604 -13.37 -69.36 -30.82
N VAL A 605 -14.34 -69.71 -29.95
CA VAL A 605 -14.15 -70.67 -28.84
C VAL A 605 -13.58 -72.01 -29.32
N SER A 606 -14.01 -72.52 -30.48
CA SER A 606 -13.51 -73.81 -31.02
C SER A 606 -12.08 -73.77 -31.55
N TYR A 607 -11.48 -72.57 -31.68
CA TYR A 607 -10.08 -72.38 -32.10
C TYR A 607 -9.16 -71.97 -30.92
N SER A 608 -9.75 -71.71 -29.75
CA SER A 608 -9.04 -71.39 -28.50
C SER A 608 -8.74 -72.68 -27.72
N ASN A 609 -7.66 -73.39 -28.04
CA ASN A 609 -7.33 -74.64 -27.33
C ASN A 609 -7.17 -74.40 -25.81
N PRO A 610 -7.81 -75.22 -24.94
CA PRO A 610 -7.62 -75.12 -23.49
C PRO A 610 -6.16 -75.37 -23.09
N ALA A 611 -5.68 -74.59 -22.13
CA ALA A 611 -4.44 -74.82 -21.41
C ALA A 611 -4.59 -75.97 -20.38
N ALA A 612 -3.49 -76.35 -19.73
CA ALA A 612 -3.45 -77.46 -18.78
C ALA A 612 -4.35 -77.26 -17.53
N ASP A 613 -4.69 -76.01 -17.20
CA ASP A 613 -5.62 -75.64 -16.12
C ASP A 613 -7.09 -75.52 -16.60
N GLY A 614 -7.36 -75.85 -17.86
CA GLY A 614 -8.67 -75.72 -18.47
C GLY A 614 -9.07 -74.29 -18.86
N THR A 615 -8.17 -73.30 -18.75
CA THR A 615 -8.44 -71.95 -19.28
C THR A 615 -8.28 -71.91 -20.79
N GLN A 616 -9.13 -71.14 -21.46
CA GLN A 616 -9.06 -70.82 -22.88
C GLN A 616 -8.78 -69.32 -23.04
N THR A 617 -8.13 -68.94 -24.14
CA THR A 617 -7.84 -67.53 -24.46
C THR A 617 -8.27 -67.15 -25.87
N MET A 618 -8.77 -65.92 -26.03
CA MET A 618 -9.02 -65.35 -27.36
C MET A 618 -8.76 -63.85 -27.39
N PHE A 619 -8.35 -63.34 -28.55
CA PHE A 619 -8.22 -61.90 -28.77
C PHE A 619 -9.57 -61.30 -29.19
N VAL A 620 -9.83 -60.09 -28.72
CA VAL A 620 -10.73 -59.14 -29.38
C VAL A 620 -9.85 -58.17 -30.14
N ALA A 621 -10.00 -58.13 -31.46
CA ALA A 621 -9.21 -57.30 -32.35
C ALA A 621 -10.07 -56.20 -32.98
N ARG A 622 -9.50 -55.01 -33.15
CA ARG A 622 -10.04 -54.02 -34.09
C ARG A 622 -9.59 -54.41 -35.48
N VAL A 623 -10.52 -54.54 -36.41
CA VAL A 623 -10.26 -55.02 -37.77
C VAL A 623 -10.83 -54.02 -38.78
N LEU A 624 -10.00 -53.58 -39.71
CA LEU A 624 -10.36 -52.63 -40.76
C LEU A 624 -11.00 -53.38 -41.93
N THR A 625 -12.31 -53.68 -41.86
CA THR A 625 -12.94 -54.51 -42.90
C THR A 625 -13.06 -53.79 -44.24
N GLY A 626 -13.12 -52.45 -44.22
CA GLY A 626 -13.32 -51.59 -45.38
C GLY A 626 -14.50 -52.04 -46.24
N ARG A 627 -14.34 -52.00 -47.57
CA ARG A 627 -15.25 -52.70 -48.49
C ARG A 627 -14.84 -54.17 -48.60
N TYR A 628 -15.82 -55.06 -48.52
CA TYR A 628 -15.65 -56.51 -48.58
C TYR A 628 -16.48 -57.16 -49.69
N THR A 629 -16.16 -58.41 -50.01
CA THR A 629 -16.79 -59.25 -51.05
C THR A 629 -16.63 -60.73 -50.66
N PRO A 630 -17.40 -61.69 -51.20
CA PRO A 630 -17.26 -63.10 -50.82
C PRO A 630 -15.88 -63.65 -51.15
N GLY A 631 -15.30 -64.41 -50.22
CA GLY A 631 -14.00 -65.05 -50.40
C GLY A 631 -14.10 -66.42 -51.06
N ARG A 632 -12.95 -66.89 -51.57
CA ARG A 632 -12.75 -68.26 -52.05
C ARG A 632 -11.37 -68.76 -51.65
N SER A 633 -11.19 -70.07 -51.57
CA SER A 633 -9.99 -70.69 -51.02
C SER A 633 -8.71 -70.48 -51.84
N ASP A 634 -8.84 -70.16 -53.13
CA ASP A 634 -7.72 -69.83 -54.03
C ASP A 634 -7.14 -68.42 -53.79
N MET A 635 -7.89 -67.53 -53.11
CA MET A 635 -7.55 -66.11 -53.03
C MET A 635 -6.38 -65.83 -52.08
N ARG A 636 -5.27 -65.33 -52.63
CA ARG A 636 -4.11 -64.80 -51.85
C ARG A 636 -4.17 -63.30 -51.57
N VAL A 637 -5.04 -62.58 -52.27
CA VAL A 637 -5.37 -61.17 -52.10
C VAL A 637 -6.83 -60.96 -52.49
N PRO A 638 -7.53 -59.93 -51.95
CA PRO A 638 -8.89 -59.61 -52.39
C PRO A 638 -8.94 -59.27 -53.89
N PRO A 639 -10.05 -59.55 -54.59
CA PRO A 639 -10.20 -59.25 -56.00
C PRO A 639 -10.30 -57.73 -56.25
N PRO A 640 -10.07 -57.27 -57.48
CA PRO A 640 -10.34 -55.89 -57.86
C PRO A 640 -11.84 -55.58 -57.81
N ARG A 641 -12.20 -54.33 -57.50
CA ARG A 641 -13.59 -53.84 -57.47
C ARG A 641 -14.16 -53.65 -58.88
N ASN A 642 -13.30 -53.24 -59.80
CA ASN A 642 -13.57 -53.11 -61.22
C ASN A 642 -12.43 -53.80 -62.00
N SER A 643 -12.76 -54.66 -62.97
CA SER A 643 -11.76 -55.35 -63.81
C SER A 643 -10.88 -54.39 -64.60
N GLN A 644 -11.35 -53.19 -64.92
CA GLN A 644 -10.59 -52.14 -65.59
C GLN A 644 -9.58 -51.43 -64.66
N GLN A 645 -9.70 -51.59 -63.34
CA GLN A 645 -8.82 -50.98 -62.33
C GLN A 645 -8.24 -52.06 -61.40
N PRO A 646 -7.31 -52.91 -61.89
CA PRO A 646 -6.81 -54.09 -61.15
C PRO A 646 -6.03 -53.76 -59.86
N HIS A 647 -5.67 -52.49 -59.66
CA HIS A 647 -5.05 -51.97 -58.45
C HIS A 647 -6.10 -51.58 -57.37
N ASP A 648 -7.32 -51.20 -57.76
CA ASP A 648 -8.39 -50.94 -56.79
C ASP A 648 -9.04 -52.25 -56.34
N ARG A 649 -8.59 -52.76 -55.19
CA ARG A 649 -9.10 -54.00 -54.58
C ARG A 649 -10.05 -53.77 -53.42
N TYR A 650 -10.90 -54.76 -53.15
CA TYR A 650 -11.58 -54.89 -51.87
C TYR A 650 -10.56 -54.96 -50.73
N ASN A 651 -10.97 -54.58 -49.51
CA ASN A 651 -10.09 -54.55 -48.34
C ASN A 651 -10.09 -55.87 -47.57
N SER A 652 -11.23 -56.55 -47.51
CA SER A 652 -11.34 -57.86 -46.86
C SER A 652 -12.28 -58.79 -47.63
N LEU A 653 -12.29 -60.07 -47.25
CA LEU A 653 -13.20 -61.08 -47.77
C LEU A 653 -14.14 -61.57 -46.65
N VAL A 654 -15.32 -62.07 -47.03
CA VAL A 654 -16.34 -62.58 -46.10
C VAL A 654 -16.85 -63.96 -46.50
N ASP A 655 -17.49 -64.67 -45.58
CA ASP A 655 -18.20 -65.93 -45.88
C ASP A 655 -19.47 -65.72 -46.71
N ARG A 656 -20.16 -64.59 -46.49
CA ARG A 656 -21.38 -64.17 -47.19
C ARG A 656 -21.51 -62.64 -47.16
N MET A 657 -22.22 -62.06 -48.13
CA MET A 657 -22.51 -60.61 -48.12
C MET A 657 -23.56 -60.23 -47.07
N ASP A 658 -24.64 -61.01 -46.99
CA ASP A 658 -25.76 -60.72 -46.09
C ASP A 658 -25.47 -61.27 -44.70
N ASN A 659 -25.23 -60.37 -43.75
CA ASN A 659 -24.84 -60.68 -42.37
C ASN A 659 -23.59 -61.59 -42.28
N PRO A 660 -22.39 -61.09 -42.66
CA PRO A 660 -21.15 -61.85 -42.61
C PRO A 660 -20.84 -62.33 -41.19
N ALA A 661 -20.50 -63.61 -41.03
CA ALA A 661 -20.06 -64.20 -39.77
C ALA A 661 -18.54 -64.17 -39.62
N ILE A 662 -17.81 -64.13 -40.74
CA ILE A 662 -16.34 -64.19 -40.80
C ILE A 662 -15.83 -63.06 -41.71
N PHE A 663 -14.75 -62.41 -41.28
CA PHE A 663 -13.94 -61.52 -42.10
C PHE A 663 -12.52 -62.07 -42.24
N VAL A 664 -11.94 -61.96 -43.44
CA VAL A 664 -10.56 -62.35 -43.75
C VAL A 664 -9.79 -61.14 -44.27
N VAL A 665 -8.71 -60.78 -43.59
CA VAL A 665 -7.84 -59.64 -43.92
C VAL A 665 -6.47 -60.08 -44.42
N PHE A 666 -5.85 -59.26 -45.27
CA PHE A 666 -4.69 -59.65 -46.08
C PHE A 666 -3.47 -58.75 -45.88
N HIS A 667 -3.56 -57.75 -44.99
CA HIS A 667 -2.44 -56.91 -44.59
C HIS A 667 -2.23 -56.99 -43.06
N ASP A 668 -0.98 -57.08 -42.62
CA ASP A 668 -0.66 -57.43 -41.22
C ASP A 668 -1.04 -56.30 -40.24
N SER A 669 -1.03 -55.04 -40.72
CA SER A 669 -1.48 -53.85 -39.98
C SER A 669 -2.99 -53.63 -40.02
N GLN A 670 -3.75 -54.47 -40.75
CA GLN A 670 -5.20 -54.32 -40.93
C GLN A 670 -6.02 -54.74 -39.69
N ALA A 671 -5.37 -55.38 -38.71
CA ALA A 671 -5.96 -55.79 -37.45
C ALA A 671 -5.05 -55.48 -36.26
N TYR A 672 -5.62 -54.94 -35.18
CA TYR A 672 -4.95 -54.63 -33.93
C TYR A 672 -5.51 -55.49 -32.79
N PRO A 673 -4.69 -56.28 -32.06
CA PRO A 673 -5.17 -57.00 -30.88
C PRO A 673 -5.39 -55.99 -29.74
N ASP A 674 -6.65 -55.68 -29.44
CA ASP A 674 -7.03 -54.61 -28.49
C ASP A 674 -7.24 -55.17 -27.08
N TYR A 675 -7.80 -56.39 -26.98
CA TYR A 675 -7.99 -57.11 -25.71
C TYR A 675 -7.63 -58.59 -25.85
N LEU A 676 -7.21 -59.20 -24.74
CA LEU A 676 -7.16 -60.65 -24.52
C LEU A 676 -8.20 -61.02 -23.46
N ILE A 677 -9.06 -61.99 -23.75
CA ILE A 677 -10.02 -62.56 -22.80
C ILE A 677 -9.50 -63.94 -22.40
N THR A 678 -9.38 -64.20 -21.09
CA THR A 678 -9.17 -65.53 -20.52
C THR A 678 -10.49 -66.01 -19.92
N PHE A 679 -10.91 -67.24 -20.21
CA PHE A 679 -12.20 -67.79 -19.81
C PHE A 679 -12.15 -69.31 -19.62
N HIS A 680 -13.18 -69.88 -19.00
CA HIS A 680 -13.48 -71.32 -18.96
C HIS A 680 -14.70 -71.64 -19.82
#